data_AF-A0A9P8K7Z9-F1
#
_entry.id   AF-A0A9P8K7Z9-F1
#
_cell.length_a   1.000
_cell.length_b   1.000
_cell.length_c   1.000
_cell.angle_alpha   90.00
_cell.angle_beta   90.00
_cell.angle_gamma   90.00
#
_symmetry.space_group_name_H-M   'P 1'
#
loop_
_entity.id
_entity.type
_entity.pdbx_description
1 polymer ?
#
loop_
_entity_poly.entity_id
_entity_poly.type
_entity_poly.pdbx_seq_one_letter_code
_entity_poly.pdbx_strand_id
1 'polypeptide(L)'
;MPSLEALCAYEEDVFDPEIHLDYSPAENVFSLADLGIEEHEYTTPIAGCTPFKLLSMEGVMAYRRALLRKEVFDECAGYPFPGTVTLRNVAKVSKFVFDFWTHPKTVAIISDALGIKVEAIMPTEIGHTNIQVSGSGDVLDQLSVQPSQEALPLTDEEEAYDPLSGSSVIPWHVDSYPYVCIVMLSDTTHMKGGETYISGKDIQAVKGPSLGTAVVLQGGQVRHLAARTFGSAERITTITSFRAAEVGRFDDSRLANLRAYDNLPELYSQWSVYRLRKMRAEIDAALAEIDRTAQAGHTFIHQETENLCEELSKYAKRTARQMVDPEIRDDLARKYGAHGIAKASNYWQTVRSVPQAKIMIADATKFAEDNMPRMKNYTLDWCQTRARIQRGSRERGTNGLIVWDEKVDYFLGDKLEAQGLNEILLYWMEKTGLMEVVKCDESKPTCTRCSKRQSSCTYGKKLEWRNNTAGRSKFIAKRAIADQSKDQAIHIPDSTFFEHLESNDMVFGSLELPHFMNASTVLTELAQWDEQFASTSAIGMTAAPDDMACIYQMPGPPEMTPLAWHEQSSTHFATDPVAEIPVPTQYGSIPADFDLSTDRRNALMDFYFQKVAPMFSCYDGGKNPFHHLVAQVWYRSKQSSAEYLVSSIQSLAAVFHAKDEPSRRTEVFFLQRRTQEQLEQVPESQRHGSKYLFALVLLSISFMYSQDVPSSFKALKMLRDILQHEATEDTSRISQLQDRELRFFWGLQVYCEYGGWQADSTVPWLELTESRFIEHLVKMAECNHQTALLQIYRVFPDVLVKRLRNSADQGEMPVTDSTMERHCLSMAMHIIDTLSSIPNSSSTTPFQTVLLLSTSSELGLRSGSPSVIGGSPPGTSLLDNLATACKLPLSMDLDELERNLRIFGAREFVVKRLHESQQSIPGDRLPKLLNIVQKVWALLDDNQRQETIYWYDVVMQ
;
A
#
# COMPACT_ATOMS: atom_id res chain seq x y z
N MET A 1 -52.63 10.04 44.28
CA MET A 1 -52.29 9.99 42.84
C MET A 1 -52.75 11.30 42.23
N PRO A 2 -51.82 12.18 41.89
CA PRO A 2 -51.11 12.25 40.60
C PRO A 2 -49.89 11.30 40.62
N SER A 3 -49.46 10.60 39.57
CA SER A 3 -49.33 10.85 38.12
C SER A 3 -48.05 11.61 37.74
N LEU A 4 -47.15 10.93 37.01
CA LEU A 4 -45.96 11.49 36.36
C LEU A 4 -44.96 12.14 37.32
N GLU A 5 -44.38 11.35 38.23
CA GLU A 5 -43.03 11.66 38.70
C GLU A 5 -42.06 11.54 37.52
N ALA A 6 -41.14 12.48 37.43
CA ALA A 6 -40.40 12.74 36.21
C ALA A 6 -39.50 11.56 35.79
N LEU A 7 -39.39 11.38 34.47
CA LEU A 7 -38.15 10.92 33.85
C LEU A 7 -37.04 11.86 34.29
N CYS A 8 -36.40 11.58 35.43
CA CYS A 8 -35.29 12.36 35.92
C CYS A 8 -34.13 12.14 34.95
N ALA A 9 -33.88 13.14 34.10
CA ALA A 9 -32.58 13.29 33.48
C ALA A 9 -31.58 13.45 34.64
N TYR A 10 -30.84 12.38 34.96
CA TYR A 10 -29.75 12.47 35.91
C TYR A 10 -28.72 13.44 35.34
N GLU A 11 -28.60 14.63 35.93
CA GLU A 11 -27.49 15.52 35.64
C GLU A 11 -26.20 14.80 36.04
N GLU A 12 -25.23 14.85 35.13
CA GLU A 12 -23.95 14.18 35.26
C GLU A 12 -23.00 15.01 36.12
N ASP A 13 -22.29 14.36 37.04
CA ASP A 13 -21.34 15.02 37.92
C ASP A 13 -20.14 15.59 37.18
N VAL A 14 -19.53 16.61 37.78
CA VAL A 14 -18.15 16.99 37.48
C VAL A 14 -17.24 16.06 38.27
N PHE A 15 -16.32 15.36 37.59
CA PHE A 15 -15.40 14.45 38.27
C PHE A 15 -14.41 15.21 39.16
N ASP A 16 -14.62 15.12 40.48
CA ASP A 16 -13.64 15.50 41.51
C ASP A 16 -12.91 14.25 42.06
N PRO A 17 -11.58 14.14 41.93
CA PRO A 17 -10.84 13.00 42.45
C PRO A 17 -10.80 12.90 43.99
N GLU A 18 -11.02 13.98 44.74
CA GLU A 18 -11.03 13.94 46.22
C GLU A 18 -12.37 13.40 46.77
N ILE A 19 -13.43 13.43 45.96
CA ILE A 19 -14.76 12.94 46.31
C ILE A 19 -14.97 11.52 45.79
N HIS A 20 -14.61 11.28 44.52
CA HIS A 20 -14.99 10.06 43.81
C HIS A 20 -13.94 8.94 43.89
N LEU A 21 -12.67 9.24 44.18
CA LEU A 21 -11.64 8.22 44.39
C LEU A 21 -11.48 7.91 45.89
N ASP A 22 -11.19 6.64 46.18
CA ASP A 22 -10.94 6.14 47.54
C ASP A 22 -9.91 5.01 47.42
N TYR A 23 -8.70 5.38 47.03
CA TYR A 23 -7.67 4.44 46.61
C TYR A 23 -6.99 3.74 47.79
N SER A 24 -6.92 2.42 47.72
CA SER A 24 -6.00 1.61 48.52
C SER A 24 -5.38 0.52 47.63
N PRO A 25 -4.06 0.28 47.69
CA PRO A 25 -3.35 -0.64 46.80
C PRO A 25 -3.85 -2.09 46.89
N ALA A 26 -3.53 -2.88 45.88
CA ALA A 26 -3.78 -4.33 45.87
C ALA A 26 -2.94 -5.03 46.95
N GLU A 27 -3.52 -6.02 47.62
CA GLU A 27 -2.77 -6.86 48.58
C GLU A 27 -1.68 -7.68 47.88
N ASN A 28 -1.96 -8.19 46.67
CA ASN A 28 -1.05 -9.02 45.90
C ASN A 28 -1.07 -8.64 44.41
N VAL A 29 0.11 -8.72 43.79
CA VAL A 29 0.34 -8.59 42.35
C VAL A 29 1.01 -9.88 41.88
N PHE A 30 0.63 -10.40 40.71
CA PHE A 30 1.21 -11.60 40.12
C PHE A 30 1.82 -11.31 38.75
N SER A 31 2.93 -11.97 38.46
CA SER A 31 3.73 -11.76 37.25
C SER A 31 3.38 -12.73 36.11
N LEU A 32 3.82 -12.42 34.89
CA LEU A 32 3.76 -13.34 33.76
C LEU A 32 4.56 -14.62 34.06
N ALA A 33 5.70 -14.49 34.75
CA ALA A 33 6.52 -15.62 35.20
C ALA A 33 5.76 -16.54 36.19
N ASP A 34 4.97 -16.00 37.11
CA ASP A 34 4.13 -16.80 38.02
C ASP A 34 3.06 -17.61 37.26
N LEU A 35 2.59 -17.08 36.13
CA LEU A 35 1.68 -17.78 35.21
C LEU A 35 2.41 -18.71 34.23
N GLY A 36 3.74 -18.74 34.21
CA GLY A 36 4.53 -19.49 33.23
C GLY A 36 4.45 -18.93 31.80
N ILE A 37 4.12 -17.64 31.64
CA ILE A 37 4.08 -16.93 30.36
C ILE A 37 5.45 -16.25 30.14
N GLU A 38 6.05 -16.47 28.97
CA GLU A 38 7.34 -15.87 28.60
C GLU A 38 7.18 -14.37 28.29
N GLU A 39 7.94 -13.53 29.00
CA GLU A 39 8.03 -12.08 28.73
C GLU A 39 8.67 -11.81 27.36
N HIS A 40 8.22 -10.73 26.71
CA HIS A 40 8.74 -10.28 25.41
C HIS A 40 8.63 -8.76 25.24
N GLU A 41 9.13 -8.26 24.11
CA GLU A 41 9.28 -6.84 23.75
C GLU A 41 8.03 -5.96 23.93
N TYR A 42 6.81 -6.53 23.88
CA TYR A 42 5.56 -5.80 24.05
C TYR A 42 4.96 -5.90 25.48
N THR A 43 5.62 -6.60 26.39
CA THR A 43 5.09 -6.93 27.73
C THR A 43 5.80 -6.21 28.87
N THR A 44 5.20 -6.29 30.05
CA THR A 44 5.83 -5.99 31.34
C THR A 44 5.74 -7.20 32.27
N PRO A 45 6.57 -7.31 33.32
CA PRO A 45 6.55 -8.45 34.23
C PRO A 45 5.20 -8.68 34.91
N ILE A 46 4.43 -7.62 35.22
CA ILE A 46 3.14 -7.73 35.92
C ILE A 46 2.05 -8.25 34.98
N ALA A 47 1.45 -9.38 35.34
CA ALA A 47 0.32 -9.99 34.64
C ALA A 47 -1.03 -9.46 35.15
N GLY A 48 -1.13 -9.14 36.45
CA GLY A 48 -2.34 -8.56 37.04
C GLY A 48 -2.26 -8.49 38.57
N CYS A 49 -3.37 -8.12 39.21
CA CYS A 49 -3.46 -7.96 40.66
C CYS A 49 -4.74 -8.54 41.27
N THR A 50 -4.73 -8.75 42.59
CA THR A 50 -5.98 -8.90 43.36
C THR A 50 -6.77 -7.58 43.41
N PRO A 51 -8.08 -7.60 43.71
CA PRO A 51 -8.88 -6.39 43.78
C PRO A 51 -8.30 -5.33 44.72
N PHE A 52 -8.29 -4.08 44.26
CA PHE A 52 -7.85 -2.91 45.00
C PHE A 52 -8.94 -1.85 45.00
N LYS A 53 -9.01 -1.02 46.03
CA LYS A 53 -10.07 0.00 46.14
C LYS A 53 -9.75 1.16 45.20
N LEU A 54 -10.73 1.65 44.45
CA LEU A 54 -10.54 2.73 43.48
C LEU A 54 -11.58 3.84 43.65
N LEU A 55 -12.86 3.49 43.72
CA LEU A 55 -13.97 4.42 43.88
C LEU A 55 -14.42 4.52 45.34
N SER A 56 -14.80 5.72 45.75
CA SER A 56 -15.66 5.93 46.92
C SER A 56 -17.10 5.48 46.61
N MET A 57 -17.97 5.38 47.62
CA MET A 57 -19.39 5.12 47.36
C MET A 57 -20.04 6.24 46.53
N GLU A 58 -19.65 7.50 46.74
CA GLU A 58 -20.10 8.61 45.89
C GLU A 58 -19.52 8.46 44.47
N GLY A 59 -18.27 8.03 44.32
CA GLY A 59 -17.67 7.70 43.03
C GLY A 59 -18.48 6.66 42.25
N VAL A 60 -18.94 5.60 42.92
CA VAL A 60 -19.84 4.61 42.31
C VAL A 60 -21.18 5.23 41.91
N MET A 61 -21.82 6.01 42.78
CA MET A 61 -23.12 6.63 42.49
C MET A 61 -23.04 7.66 41.36
N ALA A 62 -22.00 8.49 41.32
CA ALA A 62 -21.73 9.44 40.24
C ALA A 62 -21.48 8.72 38.90
N TYR A 63 -20.67 7.66 38.90
CA TYR A 63 -20.44 6.83 37.70
C TYR A 63 -21.75 6.18 37.21
N ARG A 64 -22.58 5.68 38.12
CA ARG A 64 -23.91 5.13 37.77
C ARG A 64 -24.87 6.21 37.27
N ARG A 65 -24.85 7.43 37.82
CA ARG A 65 -25.62 8.58 37.30
C ARG A 65 -25.19 8.95 35.88
N ALA A 66 -23.90 8.93 35.58
CA ALA A 66 -23.39 9.17 34.24
C ALA A 66 -23.79 8.08 33.22
N LEU A 67 -23.71 6.81 33.62
CA LEU A 67 -24.06 5.64 32.78
C LEU A 67 -25.56 5.47 32.54
N LEU A 68 -26.39 5.60 33.57
CA LEU A 68 -27.83 5.30 33.52
C LEU A 68 -28.67 6.46 32.94
N ARG A 69 -28.05 7.31 32.11
CA ARG A 69 -28.76 8.31 31.30
C ARG A 69 -29.28 7.64 30.05
N LYS A 70 -30.52 7.96 29.67
CA LYS A 70 -31.15 7.44 28.45
C LYS A 70 -30.29 7.69 27.19
N GLU A 71 -29.73 8.88 27.05
CA GLU A 71 -28.83 9.26 25.95
C GLU A 71 -27.63 8.31 25.78
N VAL A 72 -27.04 7.85 26.91
CA VAL A 72 -25.93 6.88 26.88
C VAL A 72 -26.42 5.52 26.39
N PHE A 73 -27.61 5.07 26.78
CA PHE A 73 -28.17 3.82 26.23
C PHE A 73 -28.56 3.95 24.75
N ASP A 74 -29.21 5.05 24.37
CA ASP A 74 -29.66 5.31 23.00
C ASP A 74 -28.47 5.39 22.01
N GLU A 75 -27.30 5.93 22.41
CA GLU A 75 -26.12 6.05 21.55
C GLU A 75 -25.07 4.93 21.72
N CYS A 76 -24.90 4.37 22.91
CA CYS A 76 -23.77 3.48 23.23
C CYS A 76 -24.14 1.99 23.30
N ALA A 77 -25.42 1.62 23.42
CA ALA A 77 -25.82 0.25 23.71
C ALA A 77 -25.79 -0.70 22.50
N GLY A 78 -25.20 -1.87 22.71
CA GLY A 78 -25.23 -3.00 21.79
C GLY A 78 -25.41 -4.32 22.54
N TYR A 79 -25.77 -5.37 21.78
CA TYR A 79 -26.10 -6.70 22.32
C TYR A 79 -25.19 -7.80 21.69
N PRO A 80 -23.86 -7.75 21.88
CA PRO A 80 -22.93 -8.70 21.26
C PRO A 80 -23.03 -10.12 21.86
N PHE A 81 -23.53 -10.25 23.09
CA PHE A 81 -23.65 -11.52 23.82
C PHE A 81 -25.07 -11.73 24.36
N PRO A 82 -25.61 -12.97 24.32
CA PRO A 82 -26.94 -13.26 24.87
C PRO A 82 -27.06 -12.89 26.36
N GLY A 83 -28.08 -12.10 26.71
CA GLY A 83 -28.34 -11.69 28.10
C GLY A 83 -27.33 -10.71 28.69
N THR A 84 -26.55 -10.00 27.86
CA THR A 84 -25.62 -8.94 28.29
C THR A 84 -25.78 -7.73 27.39
N VAL A 85 -25.96 -6.55 27.99
CA VAL A 85 -25.88 -5.27 27.28
C VAL A 85 -24.46 -4.75 27.39
N THR A 86 -23.95 -4.24 26.29
CA THR A 86 -22.60 -3.68 26.18
C THR A 86 -22.70 -2.23 25.75
N LEU A 87 -22.22 -1.31 26.58
CA LEU A 87 -22.06 0.10 26.25
C LEU A 87 -20.64 0.34 25.70
N ARG A 88 -20.51 0.98 24.53
CA ARG A 88 -19.22 1.36 23.91
C ARG A 88 -19.28 2.81 23.40
N ASN A 89 -18.13 3.48 23.33
CA ASN A 89 -18.04 4.95 23.14
C ASN A 89 -18.66 5.78 24.28
N VAL A 90 -18.80 5.23 25.49
CA VAL A 90 -19.39 5.95 26.65
C VAL A 90 -18.70 7.29 26.89
N ALA A 91 -17.37 7.35 26.81
CA ALA A 91 -16.59 8.57 26.99
C ALA A 91 -16.77 9.65 25.89
N LYS A 92 -17.51 9.36 24.82
CA LYS A 92 -17.94 10.35 23.81
C LYS A 92 -19.19 11.14 24.27
N VAL A 93 -20.04 10.49 25.06
CA VAL A 93 -21.35 10.99 25.53
C VAL A 93 -21.30 11.42 27.01
N SER A 94 -20.46 10.78 27.81
CA SER A 94 -20.29 11.02 29.24
C SER A 94 -18.99 11.76 29.52
N LYS A 95 -19.10 13.01 29.98
CA LYS A 95 -17.96 13.81 30.41
C LYS A 95 -17.37 13.28 31.71
N PHE A 96 -18.19 12.81 32.65
CA PHE A 96 -17.71 12.23 33.90
C PHE A 96 -16.85 10.99 33.64
N VAL A 97 -17.29 10.08 32.78
CA VAL A 97 -16.53 8.86 32.44
C VAL A 97 -15.23 9.19 31.71
N PHE A 98 -15.26 10.16 30.79
CA PHE A 98 -14.05 10.65 30.12
C PHE A 98 -13.06 11.27 31.13
N ASP A 99 -13.52 12.21 31.94
CA ASP A 99 -12.69 12.91 32.93
C ASP A 99 -12.14 11.91 33.96
N PHE A 100 -12.98 11.03 34.52
CA PHE A 100 -12.58 9.99 35.47
C PHE A 100 -11.38 9.17 34.98
N TRP A 101 -11.45 8.62 33.76
CA TRP A 101 -10.42 7.73 33.24
C TRP A 101 -9.18 8.45 32.69
N THR A 102 -9.30 9.70 32.27
CA THR A 102 -8.19 10.49 31.72
C THR A 102 -7.50 11.38 32.77
N HIS A 103 -8.11 11.58 33.93
CA HIS A 103 -7.57 12.45 34.97
C HIS A 103 -6.22 11.91 35.52
N PRO A 104 -5.19 12.77 35.68
CA PRO A 104 -3.84 12.33 36.07
C PRO A 104 -3.76 11.49 37.35
N LYS A 105 -4.62 11.72 38.35
CA LYS A 105 -4.65 10.89 39.58
C LYS A 105 -5.12 9.46 39.31
N THR A 106 -6.17 9.28 38.49
CA THR A 106 -6.66 7.94 38.12
C THR A 106 -5.60 7.20 37.30
N VAL A 107 -5.03 7.88 36.29
CA VAL A 107 -3.96 7.30 35.46
C VAL A 107 -2.72 6.93 36.28
N ALA A 108 -2.36 7.72 37.30
CA ALA A 108 -1.27 7.40 38.22
C ALA A 108 -1.57 6.15 39.07
N ILE A 109 -2.80 6.01 39.59
CA ILE A 109 -3.24 4.81 40.34
C ILE A 109 -3.17 3.56 39.47
N ILE A 110 -3.66 3.61 38.22
CA ILE A 110 -3.59 2.48 37.30
C ILE A 110 -2.14 2.17 36.89
N SER A 111 -1.30 3.20 36.74
CA SER A 111 0.13 3.03 36.45
C SER A 111 0.89 2.33 37.58
N ASP A 112 0.58 2.67 38.84
CA ASP A 112 1.13 2.01 40.03
C ASP A 112 0.72 0.54 40.10
N ALA A 113 -0.58 0.25 39.93
CA ALA A 113 -1.11 -1.12 39.93
C ALA A 113 -0.53 -2.02 38.80
N LEU A 114 -0.18 -1.44 37.65
CA LEU A 114 0.47 -2.12 36.53
C LEU A 114 2.01 -2.10 36.59
N GLY A 115 2.61 -1.33 37.51
CA GLY A 115 4.06 -1.10 37.61
C GLY A 115 4.70 -0.46 36.37
N ILE A 116 3.93 0.18 35.50
CA ILE A 116 4.39 0.91 34.32
C ILE A 116 3.51 2.13 34.08
N LYS A 117 4.10 3.24 33.61
CA LYS A 117 3.33 4.42 33.23
C LYS A 117 2.43 4.11 32.04
N VAL A 118 1.12 4.27 32.22
CA VAL A 118 0.13 4.00 31.16
C VAL A 118 -0.61 5.26 30.68
N GLU A 119 -1.27 5.11 29.54
CA GLU A 119 -2.29 6.03 29.02
C GLU A 119 -3.43 5.23 28.37
N ALA A 120 -4.65 5.77 28.44
CA ALA A 120 -5.83 5.14 27.84
C ALA A 120 -5.70 5.14 26.31
N ILE A 121 -6.06 4.03 25.65
CA ILE A 121 -5.72 3.81 24.24
C ILE A 121 -6.49 4.74 23.27
N MET A 122 -7.83 4.76 23.37
CA MET A 122 -8.69 5.61 22.55
C MET A 122 -10.11 5.71 23.15
N PRO A 123 -10.87 6.79 22.86
CA PRO A 123 -12.19 7.04 23.46
C PRO A 123 -13.21 5.88 23.41
N THR A 124 -13.24 5.05 22.35
CA THR A 124 -14.12 3.88 22.26
C THR A 124 -13.90 2.87 23.39
N GLU A 125 -12.66 2.79 23.89
CA GLU A 125 -12.22 1.87 24.94
C GLU A 125 -12.14 2.51 26.32
N ILE A 126 -12.72 3.70 26.51
CA ILE A 126 -12.83 4.37 27.81
C ILE A 126 -14.24 4.15 28.36
N GLY A 127 -14.33 3.46 29.50
CA GLY A 127 -15.58 3.16 30.18
C GLY A 127 -16.50 2.20 29.42
N HIS A 128 -15.95 1.32 28.58
CA HIS A 128 -16.68 0.19 27.99
C HIS A 128 -17.37 -0.59 29.11
N THR A 129 -18.69 -0.72 29.07
CA THR A 129 -19.44 -1.23 30.22
C THR A 129 -20.30 -2.44 29.82
N ASN A 130 -20.16 -3.53 30.55
CA ASN A 130 -20.97 -4.73 30.40
C ASN A 130 -21.97 -4.84 31.55
N ILE A 131 -23.24 -5.00 31.20
CA ILE A 131 -24.41 -4.94 32.07
C ILE A 131 -25.20 -6.24 31.92
N GLN A 132 -25.51 -6.87 33.05
CA GLN A 132 -26.43 -8.01 33.13
C GLN A 132 -27.52 -7.69 34.16
N VAL A 133 -28.76 -8.08 33.86
CA VAL A 133 -29.92 -7.95 34.76
C VAL A 133 -30.72 -9.24 34.71
N SER A 134 -31.39 -9.56 35.83
CA SER A 134 -32.09 -10.83 36.01
C SER A 134 -33.59 -10.78 35.66
N GLY A 135 -34.18 -9.58 35.49
CA GLY A 135 -35.59 -9.39 35.16
C GLY A 135 -35.88 -9.33 33.65
N SER A 136 -37.17 -9.37 33.31
CA SER A 136 -37.66 -9.22 31.95
C SER A 136 -38.19 -7.81 31.70
N GLY A 137 -37.83 -7.22 30.55
CA GLY A 137 -38.20 -5.85 30.19
C GLY A 137 -37.04 -5.11 29.52
N ASP A 138 -37.11 -3.79 29.50
CA ASP A 138 -35.95 -2.96 29.18
C ASP A 138 -34.87 -3.10 30.26
N VAL A 139 -33.60 -2.93 29.90
CA VAL A 139 -32.47 -3.09 30.83
C VAL A 139 -32.24 -1.82 31.64
N LEU A 140 -32.51 -0.63 31.09
CA LEU A 140 -32.37 0.63 31.81
C LEU A 140 -33.44 0.76 32.90
N ASP A 141 -34.67 0.35 32.62
CA ASP A 141 -35.80 0.37 33.57
C ASP A 141 -35.59 -0.52 34.82
N GLN A 142 -34.65 -1.47 34.75
CA GLN A 142 -34.31 -2.38 35.85
C GLN A 142 -33.16 -1.88 36.74
N LEU A 143 -32.51 -0.78 36.38
CA LEU A 143 -31.31 -0.28 37.04
C LEU A 143 -31.58 1.02 37.78
N SER A 144 -30.93 1.19 38.93
CA SER A 144 -31.04 2.40 39.77
C SER A 144 -29.66 3.00 40.04
N VAL A 145 -29.58 4.28 40.41
CA VAL A 145 -28.30 4.91 40.81
C VAL A 145 -27.68 4.19 42.00
N GLN A 146 -28.50 3.79 42.97
CA GLN A 146 -28.05 2.97 44.09
C GLN A 146 -27.82 1.53 43.59
N PRO A 147 -26.64 0.92 43.82
CA PRO A 147 -26.43 -0.50 43.56
C PRO A 147 -27.46 -1.36 44.31
N SER A 148 -28.11 -2.29 43.61
CA SER A 148 -29.07 -3.21 44.25
C SER A 148 -28.33 -4.18 45.18
N GLN A 149 -28.91 -4.41 46.36
CA GLN A 149 -28.48 -5.44 47.32
C GLN A 149 -29.46 -6.62 47.36
N GLU A 150 -30.34 -6.74 46.36
CA GLU A 150 -31.35 -7.79 46.30
C GLU A 150 -30.71 -9.16 46.01
N ALA A 151 -30.83 -10.06 46.98
CA ALA A 151 -30.48 -11.47 46.83
C ALA A 151 -31.60 -12.20 46.07
N LEU A 152 -31.27 -12.78 44.91
CA LEU A 152 -32.20 -13.61 44.15
C LEU A 152 -31.97 -15.11 44.44
N PRO A 153 -33.03 -15.93 44.50
CA PRO A 153 -32.88 -17.38 44.64
C PRO A 153 -32.25 -17.97 43.37
N LEU A 154 -31.31 -18.89 43.56
CA LEU A 154 -30.68 -19.67 42.49
C LEU A 154 -31.58 -20.85 42.09
N THR A 155 -31.57 -21.24 40.82
CA THR A 155 -32.12 -22.56 40.41
C THR A 155 -31.11 -23.68 40.64
N ASP A 156 -31.57 -24.94 40.67
CA ASP A 156 -30.69 -26.11 40.80
C ASP A 156 -29.61 -26.16 39.68
N GLU A 157 -29.94 -25.69 38.47
CA GLU A 157 -29.00 -25.59 37.35
C GLU A 157 -27.97 -24.47 37.53
N GLU A 158 -28.36 -23.33 38.11
CA GLU A 158 -27.45 -22.23 38.46
C GLU A 158 -26.57 -22.60 39.66
N GLU A 159 -27.10 -23.42 40.59
CA GLU A 159 -26.31 -23.93 41.70
C GLU A 159 -25.22 -24.89 41.24
N ALA A 160 -25.50 -25.71 40.22
CA ALA A 160 -24.61 -26.69 39.61
C ALA A 160 -23.77 -26.15 38.44
N TYR A 161 -23.82 -24.84 38.16
CA TYR A 161 -23.08 -24.22 37.06
C TYR A 161 -21.56 -24.31 37.27
N ASP A 162 -20.88 -24.94 36.31
CA ASP A 162 -19.42 -24.91 36.18
C ASP A 162 -19.00 -23.86 35.12
N PRO A 163 -18.26 -22.80 35.48
CA PRO A 163 -17.77 -21.80 34.53
C PRO A 163 -16.84 -22.34 33.43
N LEU A 164 -16.20 -23.50 33.64
CA LEU A 164 -15.23 -24.08 32.71
C LEU A 164 -15.87 -24.95 31.61
N SER A 165 -17.06 -25.50 31.85
CA SER A 165 -17.83 -26.30 30.88
C SER A 165 -19.15 -25.67 30.44
N GLY A 166 -19.69 -24.71 31.20
CA GLY A 166 -20.93 -23.99 30.93
C GLY A 166 -20.76 -22.72 30.07
N SER A 167 -21.87 -22.00 29.86
CA SER A 167 -21.86 -20.70 29.14
C SER A 167 -21.30 -19.58 30.02
N SER A 168 -20.18 -18.97 29.62
CA SER A 168 -19.58 -17.78 30.24
C SER A 168 -20.19 -16.47 29.69
N VAL A 169 -19.92 -15.34 30.37
CA VAL A 169 -20.30 -13.99 29.87
C VAL A 169 -19.45 -13.63 28.66
N ILE A 170 -18.13 -13.81 28.82
CA ILE A 170 -17.15 -13.71 27.75
C ILE A 170 -16.34 -15.02 27.79
N PRO A 171 -16.32 -15.80 26.68
CA PRO A 171 -15.59 -17.07 26.63
C PRO A 171 -14.07 -16.85 26.72
N TRP A 172 -13.31 -17.93 26.79
CA TRP A 172 -11.84 -17.86 26.77
C TRP A 172 -11.28 -17.01 25.61
N HIS A 173 -10.58 -15.93 25.95
CA HIS A 173 -9.99 -14.99 25.01
C HIS A 173 -8.71 -14.36 25.58
N VAL A 174 -8.01 -13.59 24.74
CA VAL A 174 -7.10 -12.50 25.16
C VAL A 174 -7.71 -11.20 24.65
N ASP A 175 -7.46 -10.09 25.32
CA ASP A 175 -8.00 -8.79 24.92
C ASP A 175 -7.39 -8.26 23.61
N SER A 176 -8.05 -7.26 23.04
CA SER A 176 -7.54 -6.52 21.87
C SER A 176 -6.33 -5.62 22.19
N TYR A 177 -6.03 -5.39 23.48
CA TYR A 177 -5.11 -4.36 23.96
C TYR A 177 -4.20 -4.89 25.09
N PRO A 178 -3.03 -4.28 25.36
CA PRO A 178 -2.04 -4.84 26.27
C PRO A 178 -2.53 -4.90 27.72
N TYR A 179 -3.10 -3.81 28.22
CA TYR A 179 -3.54 -3.67 29.61
C TYR A 179 -5.00 -3.27 29.69
N VAL A 180 -5.66 -3.72 30.74
CA VAL A 180 -7.06 -3.43 31.02
C VAL A 180 -7.25 -3.18 32.52
N CYS A 181 -8.12 -2.23 32.87
CA CYS A 181 -8.63 -2.05 34.22
C CYS A 181 -10.15 -2.32 34.23
N ILE A 182 -10.60 -3.20 35.11
CA ILE A 182 -12.02 -3.57 35.28
C ILE A 182 -12.48 -3.09 36.66
N VAL A 183 -13.55 -2.31 36.71
CA VAL A 183 -14.16 -1.76 37.93
C VAL A 183 -15.58 -2.32 38.07
N MET A 184 -15.96 -2.72 39.28
CA MET A 184 -17.31 -3.20 39.58
C MET A 184 -18.18 -2.09 40.15
N LEU A 185 -19.36 -1.90 39.57
CA LEU A 185 -20.35 -0.88 39.97
C LEU A 185 -21.61 -1.48 40.63
N SER A 186 -21.73 -2.81 40.70
CA SER A 186 -22.82 -3.52 41.39
C SER A 186 -22.36 -4.15 42.71
N ASP A 187 -23.28 -4.34 43.65
CA ASP A 187 -23.00 -5.07 44.89
C ASP A 187 -22.78 -6.56 44.58
N THR A 188 -21.66 -7.12 45.03
CA THR A 188 -21.28 -8.51 44.75
C THR A 188 -21.56 -9.45 45.93
N THR A 189 -22.19 -8.98 47.01
CA THR A 189 -22.40 -9.73 48.27
C THR A 189 -23.19 -11.02 48.07
N HIS A 190 -24.10 -11.04 47.09
CA HIS A 190 -24.96 -12.19 46.76
C HIS A 190 -24.62 -12.81 45.40
N MET A 191 -23.53 -12.40 44.75
CA MET A 191 -23.12 -12.96 43.47
C MET A 191 -22.48 -14.35 43.69
N LYS A 192 -23.08 -15.37 43.07
CA LYS A 192 -22.46 -16.68 42.86
C LYS A 192 -21.95 -16.74 41.42
N GLY A 193 -20.68 -17.12 41.23
CA GLY A 193 -20.00 -16.98 39.94
C GLY A 193 -19.43 -15.56 39.74
N GLY A 194 -19.07 -15.23 38.49
CA GLY A 194 -18.50 -13.92 38.15
C GLY A 194 -16.99 -13.78 38.31
N GLU A 195 -16.31 -14.83 38.76
CA GLU A 195 -14.84 -14.89 38.83
C GLU A 195 -14.21 -14.76 37.44
N THR A 196 -13.03 -14.16 37.41
CA THR A 196 -12.17 -14.20 36.23
C THR A 196 -11.26 -15.41 36.35
N TYR A 197 -11.42 -16.37 35.44
CA TYR A 197 -10.46 -17.47 35.34
C TYR A 197 -9.35 -17.07 34.38
N ILE A 198 -8.11 -17.31 34.77
CA ILE A 198 -6.93 -17.10 33.92
C ILE A 198 -6.25 -18.43 33.61
N SER A 199 -5.65 -18.52 32.43
CA SER A 199 -4.98 -19.70 31.90
C SER A 199 -3.51 -19.35 31.66
N GLY A 200 -2.65 -19.77 32.58
CA GLY A 200 -1.20 -19.80 32.39
C GLY A 200 -0.76 -21.23 32.08
N LYS A 201 0.24 -21.70 32.82
CA LYS A 201 0.62 -23.11 32.96
C LYS A 201 -0.56 -23.98 33.43
N ASP A 202 -1.33 -23.47 34.39
CA ASP A 202 -2.52 -24.09 34.96
C ASP A 202 -3.71 -23.11 34.86
N ILE A 203 -4.94 -23.63 34.92
CA ILE A 203 -6.16 -22.81 35.00
C ILE A 203 -6.43 -22.48 36.47
N GLN A 204 -6.57 -21.19 36.80
CA GLN A 204 -6.90 -20.74 38.15
C GLN A 204 -7.97 -19.66 38.16
N ALA A 205 -8.84 -19.69 39.17
CA ALA A 205 -9.79 -18.62 39.44
C ALA A 205 -9.09 -17.47 40.19
N VAL A 206 -9.26 -16.24 39.70
CA VAL A 206 -8.82 -15.03 40.37
C VAL A 206 -10.04 -14.29 40.89
N LYS A 207 -9.93 -13.75 42.12
CA LYS A 207 -10.98 -12.95 42.74
C LYS A 207 -11.25 -11.71 41.88
N GLY A 208 -12.45 -11.62 41.32
CA GLY A 208 -12.90 -10.45 40.57
C GLY A 208 -13.16 -9.24 41.48
N PRO A 209 -13.33 -8.03 40.90
CA PRO A 209 -13.62 -6.83 41.67
C PRO A 209 -15.00 -6.90 42.33
N SER A 210 -15.07 -6.50 43.60
CA SER A 210 -16.30 -6.16 44.32
C SER A 210 -16.65 -4.67 44.16
N LEU A 211 -17.86 -4.25 44.54
CA LEU A 211 -18.34 -2.87 44.46
C LEU A 211 -17.29 -1.80 44.80
N GLY A 212 -17.04 -0.87 43.86
CA GLY A 212 -16.08 0.24 44.00
C GLY A 212 -14.60 -0.15 43.93
N THR A 213 -14.29 -1.45 43.84
CA THR A 213 -12.92 -1.95 43.64
C THR A 213 -12.64 -2.22 42.16
N ALA A 214 -11.36 -2.28 41.84
CA ALA A 214 -10.83 -2.52 40.51
C ALA A 214 -9.83 -3.68 40.51
N VAL A 215 -9.65 -4.29 39.35
CA VAL A 215 -8.51 -5.17 39.04
C VAL A 215 -7.82 -4.66 37.78
N VAL A 216 -6.50 -4.85 37.68
CA VAL A 216 -5.77 -4.68 36.43
C VAL A 216 -5.27 -6.03 35.91
N LEU A 217 -5.21 -6.17 34.59
CA LEU A 217 -4.73 -7.36 33.90
C LEU A 217 -3.94 -6.95 32.65
N GLN A 218 -2.90 -7.71 32.31
CA GLN A 218 -2.24 -7.66 31.01
C GLN A 218 -3.05 -8.45 29.99
N GLY A 219 -4.29 -8.02 29.74
CA GLY A 219 -5.34 -8.77 29.07
C GLY A 219 -4.99 -9.26 27.66
N GLY A 220 -4.15 -8.51 26.92
CA GLY A 220 -3.70 -8.88 25.58
C GLY A 220 -2.75 -10.10 25.54
N GLN A 221 -2.23 -10.52 26.70
CA GLN A 221 -1.33 -11.68 26.84
C GLN A 221 -1.90 -12.76 27.76
N VAL A 222 -2.59 -12.37 28.86
CA VAL A 222 -3.17 -13.31 29.80
C VAL A 222 -4.52 -13.82 29.28
N ARG A 223 -4.54 -15.07 28.81
CA ARG A 223 -5.75 -15.74 28.35
C ARG A 223 -6.72 -15.94 29.52
N HIS A 224 -7.94 -15.42 29.40
CA HIS A 224 -8.90 -15.37 30.49
C HIS A 224 -10.36 -15.58 30.04
N LEU A 225 -11.26 -15.86 30.97
CA LEU A 225 -12.71 -15.89 30.76
C LEU A 225 -13.45 -15.17 31.90
N ALA A 226 -14.65 -14.67 31.63
CA ALA A 226 -15.54 -14.10 32.63
C ALA A 226 -16.70 -15.07 32.92
N ALA A 227 -16.72 -15.66 34.12
CA ALA A 227 -17.79 -16.55 34.55
C ALA A 227 -19.14 -15.81 34.62
N ARG A 228 -20.24 -16.51 34.36
CA ARG A 228 -21.58 -15.95 34.55
C ARG A 228 -21.89 -15.78 36.03
N THR A 229 -22.57 -14.69 36.38
CA THR A 229 -23.09 -14.46 37.74
C THR A 229 -24.56 -14.78 37.85
N PHE A 230 -24.93 -15.27 39.04
CA PHE A 230 -26.30 -15.52 39.47
C PHE A 230 -26.47 -15.02 40.92
N GLY A 231 -27.71 -15.02 41.43
CA GLY A 231 -28.00 -14.66 42.83
C GLY A 231 -28.08 -13.16 43.16
N SER A 232 -27.87 -12.28 42.18
CA SER A 232 -28.00 -10.82 42.33
C SER A 232 -28.87 -10.24 41.19
N ALA A 233 -29.58 -9.13 41.46
CA ALA A 233 -30.47 -8.51 40.48
C ALA A 233 -29.75 -7.90 39.26
N GLU A 234 -28.51 -7.43 39.45
CA GLU A 234 -27.72 -6.75 38.43
C GLU A 234 -26.21 -7.06 38.55
N ARG A 235 -25.48 -6.93 37.44
CA ARG A 235 -24.02 -6.88 37.38
C ARG A 235 -23.57 -5.85 36.35
N ILE A 236 -22.99 -4.75 36.82
CA ILE A 236 -22.39 -3.69 36.01
C ILE A 236 -20.88 -3.70 36.24
N THR A 237 -20.12 -4.04 35.20
CA THR A 237 -18.65 -3.88 35.16
C THR A 237 -18.28 -2.89 34.09
N THR A 238 -17.48 -1.88 34.44
CA THR A 238 -16.95 -0.89 33.51
C THR A 238 -15.44 -1.08 33.34
N ILE A 239 -14.95 -0.91 32.13
CA ILE A 239 -13.65 -1.37 31.66
C ILE A 239 -12.98 -0.26 30.84
N THR A 240 -11.70 -0.02 31.09
CA THR A 240 -10.87 0.85 30.23
C THR A 240 -9.59 0.16 29.81
N SER A 241 -9.26 0.28 28.53
CA SER A 241 -8.05 -0.30 27.93
C SER A 241 -6.90 0.70 27.84
N PHE A 242 -5.70 0.24 28.21
CA PHE A 242 -4.50 1.05 28.36
C PHE A 242 -3.32 0.48 27.58
N ARG A 243 -2.37 1.36 27.25
CA ARG A 243 -1.02 0.98 26.78
C ARG A 243 0.05 1.65 27.63
N ALA A 244 1.28 1.19 27.49
CA ALA A 244 2.44 1.92 28.01
C ALA A 244 2.57 3.30 27.34
N ALA A 245 2.90 4.30 28.16
CA ALA A 245 3.21 5.67 27.74
C ALA A 245 4.71 5.92 27.50
N GLU A 246 5.54 4.88 27.67
CA GLU A 246 6.99 4.94 27.43
C GLU A 246 7.31 5.03 25.93
N VAL A 247 8.28 5.88 25.58
CA VAL A 247 8.94 5.88 24.26
C VAL A 247 9.79 4.61 24.13
N GLY A 248 9.95 4.09 22.92
CA GLY A 248 10.66 2.84 22.61
C GLY A 248 9.83 1.58 22.86
N ARG A 249 8.76 1.66 23.67
CA ARG A 249 7.86 0.53 23.95
C ARG A 249 6.64 0.55 23.03
N PHE A 250 6.66 -0.29 22.00
CA PHE A 250 5.51 -0.54 21.13
C PHE A 250 4.53 -1.54 21.77
N ASP A 251 3.34 -1.66 21.18
CA ASP A 251 2.30 -2.61 21.59
C ASP A 251 1.82 -3.51 20.44
N ASP A 252 1.35 -4.71 20.78
CA ASP A 252 0.82 -5.70 19.83
C ASP A 252 -0.71 -5.79 19.79
N SER A 253 -1.42 -4.67 20.02
CA SER A 253 -2.88 -4.61 19.93
C SER A 253 -3.43 -5.18 18.60
N ARG A 254 -4.56 -5.89 18.67
CA ARG A 254 -5.24 -6.53 17.53
C ARG A 254 -6.76 -6.40 17.67
N LEU A 255 -7.45 -5.84 16.69
CA LEU A 255 -8.90 -5.57 16.73
C LEU A 255 -9.79 -6.82 16.49
N ALA A 256 -9.22 -8.02 16.58
CA ALA A 256 -9.86 -9.29 16.24
C ALA A 256 -11.17 -9.58 17.00
N ASN A 257 -11.27 -9.07 18.23
CA ASN A 257 -12.43 -9.28 19.10
C ASN A 257 -13.57 -8.28 18.86
N LEU A 258 -13.31 -7.18 18.13
CA LEU A 258 -14.19 -6.01 18.07
C LEU A 258 -14.86 -5.85 16.70
N ARG A 259 -14.08 -6.00 15.62
CA ARG A 259 -14.55 -5.72 14.24
C ARG A 259 -15.83 -6.44 13.84
N ALA A 260 -16.07 -7.63 14.40
CA ALA A 260 -17.22 -8.46 14.07
C ALA A 260 -18.57 -7.85 14.47
N TYR A 261 -18.61 -6.91 15.43
CA TYR A 261 -19.85 -6.27 15.92
C TYR A 261 -19.76 -4.75 16.13
N ASP A 262 -18.57 -4.16 16.18
CA ASP A 262 -18.39 -2.73 16.45
C ASP A 262 -18.61 -1.84 15.20
N ASN A 263 -18.75 -0.54 15.44
CA ASN A 263 -18.87 0.52 14.42
C ASN A 263 -17.50 0.79 13.78
N LEU A 264 -17.20 0.14 12.65
CA LEU A 264 -15.89 0.20 12.00
C LEU A 264 -15.43 1.63 11.62
N PRO A 265 -16.25 2.52 11.03
CA PRO A 265 -15.84 3.90 10.78
C PRO A 265 -15.30 4.65 12.01
N GLU A 266 -16.00 4.56 13.15
CA GLU A 266 -15.57 5.18 14.41
C GLU A 266 -14.32 4.47 14.97
N LEU A 267 -14.35 3.14 15.06
CA LEU A 267 -13.25 2.32 15.57
C LEU A 267 -11.95 2.53 14.78
N TYR A 268 -12.02 2.53 13.45
CA TYR A 268 -10.85 2.69 12.58
C TYR A 268 -10.31 4.12 12.56
N SER A 269 -11.18 5.12 12.67
CA SER A 269 -10.78 6.52 12.84
C SER A 269 -9.96 6.69 14.13
N GLN A 270 -10.50 6.24 15.26
CA GLN A 270 -9.82 6.34 16.55
C GLN A 270 -8.55 5.47 16.63
N TRP A 271 -8.59 4.24 16.11
CA TRP A 271 -7.43 3.36 15.97
C TRP A 271 -6.31 4.01 15.15
N SER A 272 -6.64 4.64 14.02
CA SER A 272 -5.66 5.34 13.19
C SER A 272 -5.01 6.49 13.95
N VAL A 273 -5.81 7.34 14.61
CA VAL A 273 -5.32 8.47 15.42
C VAL A 273 -4.40 7.98 16.54
N TYR A 274 -4.80 6.94 17.27
CA TYR A 274 -3.99 6.30 18.31
C TYR A 274 -2.63 5.84 17.75
N ARG A 275 -2.65 4.96 16.74
CA ARG A 275 -1.45 4.27 16.25
C ARG A 275 -0.50 5.24 15.54
N LEU A 276 -1.03 6.22 14.79
CA LEU A 276 -0.24 7.29 14.17
C LEU A 276 0.40 8.22 15.20
N ARG A 277 -0.30 8.58 16.28
CA ARG A 277 0.28 9.39 17.38
C ARG A 277 1.42 8.67 18.09
N LYS A 278 1.31 7.35 18.31
CA LYS A 278 2.42 6.55 18.87
C LYS A 278 3.64 6.60 17.94
N MET A 279 3.48 6.30 16.65
CA MET A 279 4.58 6.37 15.69
C MET A 279 5.21 7.77 15.60
N ARG A 280 4.39 8.83 15.64
CA ARG A 280 4.90 10.21 15.70
C ARG A 280 5.74 10.45 16.97
N ALA A 281 5.28 10.02 18.14
CA ALA A 281 6.03 10.22 19.38
C ALA A 281 7.39 9.51 19.37
N GLU A 282 7.50 8.34 18.75
CA GLU A 282 8.77 7.64 18.54
C GLU A 282 9.72 8.42 17.59
N ILE A 283 9.19 8.94 16.48
CA ILE A 283 9.96 9.76 15.53
C ILE A 283 10.42 11.08 16.19
N ASP A 284 9.51 11.80 16.84
CA ASP A 284 9.79 13.07 17.53
C ASP A 284 10.86 12.87 18.64
N ALA A 285 10.84 11.74 19.35
CA ALA A 285 11.84 11.41 20.36
C ALA A 285 13.21 11.00 19.77
N ALA A 286 13.23 10.26 18.65
CA ALA A 286 14.47 9.90 17.97
C ALA A 286 15.16 11.12 17.36
N LEU A 287 14.41 12.04 16.75
CA LEU A 287 14.93 13.34 16.29
C LEU A 287 15.57 14.12 17.44
N ALA A 288 14.89 14.19 18.59
CA ALA A 288 15.43 14.87 19.77
C ALA A 288 16.71 14.21 20.33
N GLU A 289 16.87 12.88 20.22
CA GLU A 289 18.10 12.20 20.62
C GLU A 289 19.25 12.41 19.63
N ILE A 290 18.96 12.44 18.32
CA ILE A 290 19.93 12.77 17.28
C ILE A 290 20.46 14.20 17.48
N ASP A 291 19.55 15.17 17.72
CA ASP A 291 19.92 16.56 18.01
C ASP A 291 20.78 16.66 19.29
N ARG A 292 20.41 15.95 20.36
CA ARG A 292 21.22 15.89 21.60
C ARG A 292 22.61 15.30 21.36
N THR A 293 22.69 14.21 20.62
CA THR A 293 23.94 13.50 20.27
C THR A 293 24.87 14.42 19.47
N ALA A 294 24.33 15.11 18.46
CA ALA A 294 25.07 16.10 17.68
C ALA A 294 25.56 17.28 18.53
N GLN A 295 24.71 17.84 19.40
CA GLN A 295 25.08 18.94 20.31
C GLN A 295 26.15 18.54 21.34
N ALA A 296 26.15 17.28 21.78
CA ALA A 296 27.17 16.73 22.67
C ALA A 296 28.51 16.44 21.96
N GLY A 297 28.58 16.54 20.62
CA GLY A 297 29.75 16.17 19.84
C GLY A 297 30.00 14.65 19.81
N HIS A 298 28.97 13.84 20.08
CA HIS A 298 29.05 12.39 20.02
C HIS A 298 28.85 11.88 18.58
N THR A 299 29.46 10.74 18.26
CA THR A 299 29.31 10.10 16.94
C THR A 299 27.89 9.57 16.74
N PHE A 300 27.28 9.87 15.60
CA PHE A 300 25.97 9.33 15.22
C PHE A 300 25.97 7.80 15.05
N ILE A 301 24.95 7.12 15.61
CA ILE A 301 24.78 5.67 15.57
C ILE A 301 23.61 5.32 14.64
N HIS A 302 23.92 4.98 13.39
CA HIS A 302 22.89 4.66 12.37
C HIS A 302 21.98 3.49 12.76
N GLN A 303 22.51 2.47 13.46
CA GLN A 303 21.78 1.26 13.83
C GLN A 303 20.50 1.55 14.65
N GLU A 304 20.51 2.59 15.50
CA GLU A 304 19.34 2.98 16.29
C GLU A 304 18.21 3.51 15.39
N THR A 305 18.58 4.28 14.36
CA THR A 305 17.64 4.79 13.34
C THR A 305 17.11 3.66 12.44
N GLU A 306 17.97 2.70 12.07
CA GLU A 306 17.55 1.51 11.30
C GLU A 306 16.56 0.65 12.09
N ASN A 307 16.89 0.32 13.35
CA ASN A 307 16.03 -0.47 14.23
C ASN A 307 14.67 0.21 14.43
N LEU A 308 14.65 1.54 14.61
CA LEU A 308 13.40 2.30 14.69
C LEU A 308 12.61 2.24 13.38
N CYS A 309 13.26 2.41 12.22
CA CYS A 309 12.60 2.29 10.92
C CYS A 309 11.99 0.89 10.70
N GLU A 310 12.67 -0.18 11.14
CA GLU A 310 12.11 -1.53 11.11
C GLU A 310 10.89 -1.69 12.01
N GLU A 311 10.95 -1.22 13.26
CA GLU A 311 9.82 -1.32 14.19
C GLU A 311 8.64 -0.46 13.75
N LEU A 312 8.88 0.76 13.28
CA LEU A 312 7.84 1.60 12.65
C LEU A 312 7.21 0.89 11.44
N SER A 313 8.01 0.22 10.60
CA SER A 313 7.49 -0.56 9.46
C SER A 313 6.62 -1.73 9.92
N LYS A 314 7.08 -2.54 10.90
CA LYS A 314 6.30 -3.64 11.50
C LYS A 314 5.00 -3.13 12.14
N TYR A 315 5.07 -2.01 12.87
CA TYR A 315 3.96 -1.41 13.60
C TYR A 315 2.93 -0.73 12.68
N ALA A 316 3.37 -0.01 11.64
CA ALA A 316 2.52 0.57 10.61
C ALA A 316 1.80 -0.52 9.81
N LYS A 317 2.53 -1.58 9.43
CA LYS A 317 1.98 -2.73 8.72
C LYS A 317 0.91 -3.45 9.57
N ARG A 318 1.19 -3.70 10.85
CA ARG A 318 0.21 -4.23 11.83
C ARG A 318 -1.02 -3.33 11.92
N THR A 319 -0.83 -2.02 12.05
CA THR A 319 -1.90 -1.00 12.13
C THR A 319 -2.83 -1.05 10.92
N ALA A 320 -2.27 -1.07 9.71
CA ALA A 320 -3.04 -1.12 8.47
C ALA A 320 -3.80 -2.45 8.30
N ARG A 321 -3.17 -3.59 8.61
CA ARG A 321 -3.80 -4.91 8.46
C ARG A 321 -4.97 -5.16 9.43
N GLN A 322 -5.00 -4.50 10.59
CA GLN A 322 -6.14 -4.57 11.50
C GLN A 322 -7.37 -3.81 11.00
N MET A 323 -7.25 -2.93 9.99
CA MET A 323 -8.37 -2.24 9.36
C MET A 323 -8.89 -3.03 8.15
N VAL A 324 -9.65 -4.09 8.43
CA VAL A 324 -10.30 -4.91 7.40
C VAL A 324 -11.38 -4.12 6.67
N ASP A 325 -11.40 -4.26 5.35
CA ASP A 325 -12.44 -3.75 4.44
C ASP A 325 -13.87 -3.98 4.99
N PRO A 326 -14.65 -2.91 5.25
CA PRO A 326 -16.01 -3.02 5.79
C PRO A 326 -16.95 -3.86 4.93
N GLU A 327 -16.82 -3.86 3.61
CA GLU A 327 -17.68 -4.67 2.72
C GLU A 327 -17.47 -6.17 2.99
N ILE A 328 -16.21 -6.59 3.19
CA ILE A 328 -15.88 -7.98 3.52
C ILE A 328 -16.44 -8.36 4.89
N ARG A 329 -16.33 -7.46 5.88
CA ARG A 329 -16.89 -7.68 7.22
C ARG A 329 -18.42 -7.80 7.16
N ASP A 330 -19.09 -6.88 6.47
CA ASP A 330 -20.56 -6.81 6.38
C ASP A 330 -21.14 -8.01 5.60
N ASP A 331 -20.51 -8.43 4.51
CA ASP A 331 -20.86 -9.65 3.76
C ASP A 331 -20.80 -10.90 4.65
N LEU A 332 -19.72 -11.04 5.41
CA LEU A 332 -19.54 -12.17 6.33
C LEU A 332 -20.48 -12.08 7.53
N ALA A 333 -20.73 -10.88 8.07
CA ALA A 333 -21.65 -10.68 9.19
C ALA A 333 -23.08 -11.04 8.79
N ARG A 334 -23.53 -10.66 7.58
CA ARG A 334 -24.84 -11.07 7.03
C ARG A 334 -24.98 -12.58 6.85
N LYS A 335 -23.86 -13.29 6.62
CA LYS A 335 -23.85 -14.74 6.33
C LYS A 335 -23.63 -15.63 7.56
N TYR A 336 -22.85 -15.15 8.53
CA TYR A 336 -22.34 -15.92 9.65
C TYR A 336 -22.65 -15.31 11.02
N GLY A 337 -23.00 -14.03 11.08
CA GLY A 337 -23.04 -13.24 12.32
C GLY A 337 -21.66 -13.10 12.97
N ALA A 338 -21.56 -12.23 13.97
CA ALA A 338 -20.31 -12.01 14.71
C ALA A 338 -19.77 -13.31 15.34
N HIS A 339 -20.65 -14.15 15.89
CA HIS A 339 -20.29 -15.43 16.50
C HIS A 339 -19.79 -16.47 15.48
N GLY A 340 -20.25 -16.42 14.22
CA GLY A 340 -19.70 -17.27 13.16
C GLY A 340 -18.35 -16.77 12.65
N ILE A 341 -18.15 -15.44 12.60
CA ILE A 341 -16.83 -14.84 12.30
C ILE A 341 -15.79 -15.25 13.34
N ALA A 342 -16.14 -15.20 14.64
CA ALA A 342 -15.26 -15.62 15.73
C ALA A 342 -14.84 -17.12 15.65
N LYS A 343 -15.53 -17.95 14.87
CA LYS A 343 -15.19 -19.37 14.65
C LYS A 343 -14.25 -19.61 13.45
N ALA A 344 -13.72 -18.56 12.82
CA ALA A 344 -12.79 -18.66 11.68
C ALA A 344 -11.64 -19.65 11.91
N SER A 345 -11.00 -19.61 13.09
CA SER A 345 -9.94 -20.56 13.50
C SER A 345 -10.44 -22.02 13.50
N ASN A 346 -11.59 -22.31 14.13
CA ASN A 346 -12.15 -23.67 14.16
C ASN A 346 -12.43 -24.22 12.75
N TYR A 347 -12.90 -23.37 11.84
CA TYR A 347 -13.10 -23.73 10.44
C TYR A 347 -11.78 -23.97 9.72
N TRP A 348 -10.75 -23.14 9.96
CA TRP A 348 -9.41 -23.33 9.42
C TRP A 348 -8.76 -24.64 9.90
N GLN A 349 -8.84 -24.95 11.20
CA GLN A 349 -8.34 -26.23 11.74
C GLN A 349 -9.10 -27.43 11.15
N THR A 350 -10.40 -27.29 10.86
CA THR A 350 -11.18 -28.29 10.13
C THR A 350 -10.61 -28.50 8.72
N VAL A 351 -10.36 -27.42 7.95
CA VAL A 351 -9.73 -27.50 6.62
C VAL A 351 -8.34 -28.16 6.69
N ARG A 352 -7.50 -27.81 7.68
CA ARG A 352 -6.18 -28.43 7.88
C ARG A 352 -6.22 -29.93 8.16
N SER A 353 -7.30 -30.44 8.76
CA SER A 353 -7.43 -31.85 9.16
C SER A 353 -7.78 -32.81 8.02
N VAL A 354 -8.18 -32.29 6.86
CA VAL A 354 -8.78 -33.07 5.77
C VAL A 354 -7.71 -33.78 4.92
N PRO A 355 -7.94 -35.02 4.44
CA PRO A 355 -7.04 -35.67 3.49
C PRO A 355 -6.78 -34.80 2.26
N GLN A 356 -5.51 -34.68 1.84
CA GLN A 356 -5.08 -33.81 0.73
C GLN A 356 -5.15 -32.28 0.98
N ALA A 357 -5.43 -31.82 2.21
CA ALA A 357 -5.50 -30.39 2.55
C ALA A 357 -4.32 -29.56 2.01
N LYS A 358 -3.07 -30.08 2.07
CA LYS A 358 -1.87 -29.41 1.54
C LYS A 358 -1.99 -28.98 0.07
N ILE A 359 -2.59 -29.81 -0.78
CA ILE A 359 -2.76 -29.51 -2.21
C ILE A 359 -3.87 -28.48 -2.38
N MET A 360 -5.04 -28.71 -1.76
CA MET A 360 -6.18 -27.80 -1.83
C MET A 360 -5.86 -26.40 -1.31
N ILE A 361 -5.09 -26.30 -0.22
CA ILE A 361 -4.63 -25.04 0.35
C ILE A 361 -3.63 -24.34 -0.58
N ALA A 362 -2.72 -25.08 -1.22
CA ALA A 362 -1.79 -24.50 -2.19
C ALA A 362 -2.52 -23.93 -3.41
N ASP A 363 -3.47 -24.68 -3.98
CA ASP A 363 -4.30 -24.23 -5.10
C ASP A 363 -5.15 -23.00 -4.72
N ALA A 364 -5.76 -23.02 -3.53
CA ALA A 364 -6.50 -21.89 -2.98
C ALA A 364 -5.63 -20.65 -2.70
N THR A 365 -4.36 -20.84 -2.33
CA THR A 365 -3.41 -19.74 -2.12
C THR A 365 -3.01 -19.12 -3.45
N LYS A 366 -2.63 -19.96 -4.44
CA LYS A 366 -2.31 -19.53 -5.80
C LYS A 366 -3.48 -18.80 -6.47
N PHE A 367 -4.70 -19.34 -6.35
CA PHE A 367 -5.90 -18.67 -6.84
C PHE A 367 -6.08 -17.27 -6.22
N ALA A 368 -5.76 -17.11 -4.93
CA ALA A 368 -5.86 -15.81 -4.26
C ALA A 368 -4.80 -14.80 -4.74
N GLU A 369 -3.59 -15.26 -5.05
CA GLU A 369 -2.52 -14.44 -5.64
C GLU A 369 -2.90 -13.94 -7.05
N ASP A 370 -3.38 -14.87 -7.89
CA ASP A 370 -3.70 -14.61 -9.29
C ASP A 370 -5.03 -13.82 -9.46
N ASN A 371 -6.07 -14.17 -8.71
CA ASN A 371 -7.47 -13.77 -9.01
C ASN A 371 -8.16 -12.94 -7.91
N MET A 372 -7.53 -12.71 -6.75
CA MET A 372 -8.16 -11.95 -5.64
C MET A 372 -7.36 -10.68 -5.31
N PRO A 373 -7.62 -9.53 -5.98
CA PRO A 373 -6.88 -8.28 -5.75
C PRO A 373 -6.83 -7.83 -4.28
N ARG A 374 -7.93 -8.00 -3.53
CA ARG A 374 -8.00 -7.69 -2.09
C ARG A 374 -7.12 -8.62 -1.22
N MET A 375 -6.63 -9.76 -1.74
CA MET A 375 -5.75 -10.70 -1.04
C MET A 375 -4.25 -10.48 -1.26
N LYS A 376 -3.83 -9.83 -2.35
CA LYS A 376 -2.40 -9.65 -2.73
C LYS A 376 -1.51 -9.15 -1.58
N ASN A 377 -2.07 -8.27 -0.76
CA ASN A 377 -1.42 -7.69 0.41
C ASN A 377 -1.17 -8.72 1.52
N TYR A 378 -2.07 -9.68 1.72
CA TYR A 378 -1.95 -10.72 2.74
C TYR A 378 -1.13 -11.93 2.27
N THR A 379 -1.17 -12.26 0.98
CA THR A 379 -0.29 -13.29 0.39
C THR A 379 1.17 -12.87 0.45
N LEU A 380 1.49 -11.61 0.11
CA LEU A 380 2.83 -11.03 0.29
C LEU A 380 3.29 -11.09 1.76
N ASP A 381 2.41 -10.74 2.70
CA ASP A 381 2.71 -10.82 4.14
C ASP A 381 3.04 -12.25 4.59
N TRP A 382 2.30 -13.24 4.09
CA TRP A 382 2.58 -14.66 4.34
C TRP A 382 3.92 -15.09 3.72
N CYS A 383 4.18 -14.80 2.45
CA CYS A 383 5.44 -15.12 1.78
C CYS A 383 6.65 -14.54 2.52
N GLN A 384 6.60 -13.25 2.89
CA GLN A 384 7.65 -12.59 3.67
C GLN A 384 7.84 -13.23 5.05
N THR A 385 6.75 -13.55 5.76
CA THR A 385 6.82 -14.20 7.08
C THR A 385 7.43 -15.59 6.97
N ARG A 386 6.96 -16.39 6.01
CA ARG A 386 7.44 -17.75 5.75
C ARG A 386 8.93 -17.76 5.45
N ALA A 387 9.39 -16.86 4.58
CA ALA A 387 10.81 -16.72 4.25
C ALA A 387 11.68 -16.28 5.44
N ARG A 388 11.14 -15.51 6.40
CA ARG A 388 11.85 -15.13 7.63
C ARG A 388 11.92 -16.30 8.62
N ILE A 389 10.81 -16.96 8.93
CA ILE A 389 10.82 -18.08 9.90
C ILE A 389 11.69 -19.25 9.41
N GLN A 390 11.72 -19.51 8.10
CA GLN A 390 12.60 -20.51 7.48
C GLN A 390 14.10 -20.25 7.70
N ARG A 391 14.49 -19.00 8.01
CA ARG A 391 15.87 -18.61 8.36
C ARG A 391 16.10 -18.51 9.87
N GLY A 392 15.21 -19.10 10.67
CA GLY A 392 15.28 -19.05 12.13
C GLY A 392 14.77 -17.76 12.77
N SER A 393 14.15 -16.84 12.01
CA SER A 393 13.47 -15.69 12.62
C SER A 393 12.31 -16.18 13.47
N ARG A 394 12.12 -15.56 14.64
CA ARG A 394 10.98 -15.81 15.52
C ARG A 394 9.91 -14.76 15.25
N GLU A 395 8.73 -15.17 14.83
CA GLU A 395 7.59 -14.25 14.60
C GLU A 395 6.56 -14.43 15.72
N ARG A 396 5.73 -13.42 16.02
CA ARG A 396 4.70 -13.52 17.07
C ARG A 396 3.29 -13.32 16.52
N GLY A 397 2.46 -14.35 16.71
CA GLY A 397 1.03 -14.31 16.40
C GLY A 397 0.18 -14.08 17.66
N THR A 398 -1.14 -14.07 17.46
CA THR A 398 -2.19 -14.15 18.50
C THR A 398 -1.97 -15.33 19.45
N ASN A 399 -1.58 -16.49 18.91
CA ASN A 399 -1.40 -17.73 19.65
C ASN A 399 0.05 -17.95 20.14
N GLY A 400 0.84 -16.88 20.26
CA GLY A 400 2.22 -16.93 20.73
C GLY A 400 3.27 -17.00 19.60
N LEU A 401 4.39 -17.66 19.88
CA LEU A 401 5.57 -17.67 19.00
C LEU A 401 5.38 -18.62 17.80
N ILE A 402 5.65 -18.10 16.61
CA ILE A 402 5.70 -18.85 15.35
C ILE A 402 7.16 -19.16 15.05
N VAL A 403 7.48 -20.45 15.09
CA VAL A 403 8.80 -20.99 14.75
C VAL A 403 8.63 -21.91 13.54
N TRP A 404 9.64 -21.96 12.67
CA TRP A 404 9.64 -22.91 11.56
C TRP A 404 9.78 -24.35 12.07
N ASP A 405 8.89 -25.23 11.63
CA ASP A 405 8.99 -26.68 11.80
C ASP A 405 8.99 -27.31 10.41
N GLU A 406 10.08 -28.01 10.06
CA GLU A 406 10.22 -28.71 8.78
C GLU A 406 9.15 -29.78 8.54
N LYS A 407 8.47 -30.24 9.60
CA LYS A 407 7.40 -31.25 9.54
C LYS A 407 6.02 -30.64 9.33
N VAL A 408 5.85 -29.33 9.51
CA VAL A 408 4.55 -28.65 9.48
C VAL A 408 4.61 -27.45 8.53
N ASP A 409 3.95 -27.57 7.38
CA ASP A 409 3.81 -26.46 6.46
C ASP A 409 3.09 -25.26 7.13
N TYR A 410 3.66 -24.08 6.92
CA TYR A 410 3.10 -22.77 7.28
C TYR A 410 2.38 -22.15 6.08
N PHE A 411 1.05 -22.15 6.11
CA PHE A 411 0.17 -21.72 5.04
C PHE A 411 -0.38 -20.30 5.25
N LEU A 412 -1.00 -19.73 4.20
CA LEU A 412 -1.65 -18.42 4.26
C LEU A 412 -2.68 -18.33 5.40
N GLY A 413 -3.50 -19.37 5.58
CA GLY A 413 -4.48 -19.42 6.66
C GLY A 413 -3.87 -19.30 8.06
N ASP A 414 -2.69 -19.90 8.29
CA ASP A 414 -1.97 -19.79 9.56
C ASP A 414 -1.45 -18.36 9.79
N LYS A 415 -1.06 -17.64 8.73
CA LYS A 415 -0.67 -16.22 8.84
C LYS A 415 -1.87 -15.33 9.17
N LEU A 416 -3.01 -15.57 8.55
CA LEU A 416 -4.24 -14.82 8.79
C LEU A 416 -4.77 -15.06 10.22
N GLU A 417 -4.77 -16.32 10.67
CA GLU A 417 -5.10 -16.71 12.05
C GLU A 417 -4.14 -16.04 13.05
N ALA A 418 -2.83 -16.09 12.81
CA ALA A 418 -1.81 -15.47 13.66
C ALA A 418 -1.89 -13.93 13.70
N GLN A 419 -2.40 -13.27 12.66
CA GLN A 419 -2.68 -11.83 12.66
C GLN A 419 -4.05 -11.49 13.28
N GLY A 420 -4.86 -12.49 13.66
CA GLY A 420 -6.22 -12.31 14.16
C GLY A 420 -7.20 -11.79 13.10
N LEU A 421 -6.98 -12.12 11.82
CA LEU A 421 -7.78 -11.64 10.68
C LEU A 421 -8.88 -12.63 10.29
N ASN A 422 -9.77 -12.90 11.24
CA ASN A 422 -10.88 -13.86 11.13
C ASN A 422 -11.73 -13.65 9.86
N GLU A 423 -11.99 -12.40 9.51
CA GLU A 423 -12.76 -11.98 8.35
C GLU A 423 -12.03 -12.29 7.03
N ILE A 424 -10.75 -11.96 6.94
CA ILE A 424 -9.94 -12.23 5.74
C ILE A 424 -9.71 -13.74 5.56
N LEU A 425 -9.51 -14.47 6.66
CA LEU A 425 -9.43 -15.94 6.68
C LEU A 425 -10.72 -16.56 6.12
N LEU A 426 -11.89 -16.14 6.61
CA LEU A 426 -13.18 -16.61 6.11
C LEU A 426 -13.44 -16.19 4.66
N TYR A 427 -13.11 -14.95 4.29
CA TYR A 427 -13.27 -14.44 2.93
C TYR A 427 -12.45 -15.26 1.92
N TRP A 428 -11.18 -15.53 2.24
CA TRP A 428 -10.32 -16.38 1.44
C TRP A 428 -10.88 -17.80 1.32
N MET A 429 -11.22 -18.46 2.44
CA MET A 429 -11.76 -19.82 2.43
C MET A 429 -13.13 -19.93 1.71
N GLU A 430 -13.95 -18.89 1.74
CA GLU A 430 -15.22 -18.84 0.98
C GLU A 430 -15.00 -18.69 -0.53
N LYS A 431 -14.15 -17.74 -0.95
CA LYS A 431 -13.93 -17.44 -2.38
C LYS A 431 -13.14 -18.53 -3.11
N THR A 432 -12.37 -19.34 -2.37
CA THR A 432 -11.59 -20.48 -2.90
C THR A 432 -12.29 -21.83 -2.75
N GLY A 433 -13.48 -21.88 -2.12
CA GLY A 433 -14.23 -23.12 -1.93
C GLY A 433 -13.77 -24.01 -0.77
N LEU A 434 -12.71 -23.64 -0.02
CA LEU A 434 -12.27 -24.38 1.17
C LEU A 434 -13.40 -24.54 2.23
N MET A 435 -14.30 -23.56 2.33
CA MET A 435 -15.49 -23.64 3.21
C MET A 435 -16.55 -24.67 2.77
N GLU A 436 -16.44 -25.31 1.59
CA GLU A 436 -17.31 -26.43 1.23
C GLU A 436 -16.93 -27.71 1.98
N VAL A 437 -15.64 -27.89 2.29
CA VAL A 437 -15.10 -29.02 3.05
C VAL A 437 -15.61 -29.00 4.49
N VAL A 438 -15.58 -27.83 5.13
CA VAL A 438 -16.09 -27.58 6.49
C VAL A 438 -17.59 -27.93 6.63
N LYS A 439 -18.36 -27.86 5.54
CA LYS A 439 -19.80 -28.17 5.49
C LYS A 439 -20.09 -29.65 5.17
N CYS A 440 -19.05 -30.46 4.97
CA CYS A 440 -19.13 -31.88 4.69
C CYS A 440 -18.56 -32.68 5.87
N ASP A 441 -19.44 -33.25 6.68
CA ASP A 441 -19.01 -34.14 7.76
C ASP A 441 -18.61 -35.51 7.19
N GLU A 442 -17.32 -35.71 6.93
CA GLU A 442 -16.74 -36.96 6.42
C GLU A 442 -16.92 -38.16 7.40
N SER A 443 -17.27 -37.90 8.66
CA SER A 443 -17.61 -38.94 9.63
C SER A 443 -19.00 -39.52 9.41
N LYS A 444 -19.84 -38.89 8.58
CA LYS A 444 -21.21 -39.32 8.28
C LYS A 444 -21.35 -39.77 6.82
N PRO A 445 -22.13 -40.83 6.53
CA PRO A 445 -22.25 -41.39 5.17
C PRO A 445 -22.91 -40.43 4.17
N THR A 446 -23.61 -39.38 4.64
CA THR A 446 -24.13 -38.27 3.82
C THR A 446 -24.11 -36.98 4.62
N CYS A 447 -23.66 -35.88 4.00
CA CYS A 447 -23.81 -34.54 4.58
C CYS A 447 -25.23 -34.00 4.34
N THR A 448 -25.66 -33.02 5.14
CA THR A 448 -27.01 -32.43 5.08
C THR A 448 -27.32 -31.81 3.71
N ARG A 449 -26.31 -31.36 2.96
CA ARG A 449 -26.46 -30.78 1.61
C ARG A 449 -26.74 -31.85 0.55
N CYS A 450 -26.03 -32.99 0.59
CA CYS A 450 -26.28 -34.14 -0.28
C CYS A 450 -27.62 -34.81 0.04
N SER A 451 -27.97 -34.93 1.33
CA SER A 451 -29.27 -35.42 1.79
C SER A 451 -30.43 -34.57 1.24
N LYS A 452 -30.35 -33.23 1.37
CA LYS A 452 -31.34 -32.30 0.78
C LYS A 452 -31.41 -32.34 -0.75
N ARG A 453 -30.31 -32.67 -1.43
CA ARG A 453 -30.22 -32.75 -2.90
C ARG A 453 -30.55 -34.14 -3.48
N GLN A 454 -30.80 -35.15 -2.65
CA GLN A 454 -30.97 -36.56 -3.04
C GLN A 454 -29.84 -37.10 -3.95
N SER A 455 -28.65 -36.53 -3.82
CA SER A 455 -27.47 -36.83 -4.64
C SER A 455 -26.47 -37.70 -3.87
N SER A 456 -25.79 -38.62 -4.54
CA SER A 456 -24.68 -39.38 -3.94
C SER A 456 -23.58 -38.46 -3.42
N CYS A 457 -23.09 -38.71 -2.20
CA CYS A 457 -21.97 -37.98 -1.63
C CYS A 457 -20.66 -38.57 -2.17
N THR A 458 -19.91 -37.80 -2.95
CA THR A 458 -18.60 -38.21 -3.49
C THR A 458 -17.47 -38.26 -2.46
N TYR A 459 -17.68 -37.66 -1.28
CA TYR A 459 -16.67 -37.56 -0.21
C TYR A 459 -16.85 -38.60 0.91
N GLY A 460 -18.00 -39.28 0.97
CA GLY A 460 -18.22 -40.34 1.96
C GLY A 460 -17.33 -41.55 1.67
N LYS A 461 -16.51 -41.99 2.64
CA LYS A 461 -15.70 -43.20 2.51
C LYS A 461 -16.59 -44.38 2.08
N LYS A 462 -16.24 -45.03 0.96
CA LYS A 462 -16.78 -46.35 0.59
C LYS A 462 -16.31 -47.39 1.60
N LEU A 463 -17.05 -47.53 2.69
CA LEU A 463 -16.96 -48.68 3.60
C LEU A 463 -17.60 -49.89 2.90
N GLU A 464 -16.80 -50.60 2.10
CA GLU A 464 -17.22 -51.87 1.51
C GLU A 464 -17.25 -52.96 2.60
N TRP A 465 -18.46 -53.24 3.09
CA TRP A 465 -18.72 -54.37 3.98
C TRP A 465 -18.47 -55.69 3.24
N ARG A 466 -17.36 -56.37 3.60
CA ARG A 466 -17.14 -57.77 3.20
C ARG A 466 -18.10 -58.69 3.95
N ASN A 467 -19.29 -58.84 3.39
CA ASN A 467 -20.32 -59.76 3.90
C ASN A 467 -19.88 -61.22 3.73
N ASN A 468 -19.36 -61.82 4.81
CA ASN A 468 -19.46 -63.27 4.99
C ASN A 468 -20.80 -63.61 5.65
N THR A 469 -21.33 -64.80 5.35
CA THR A 469 -22.54 -65.42 5.91
C THR A 469 -23.90 -64.73 5.69
N ALA A 470 -24.51 -65.09 4.55
CA ALA A 470 -25.91 -65.52 4.34
C ALA A 470 -27.03 -65.17 5.36
N GLY A 471 -28.16 -64.63 4.87
CA GLY A 471 -29.41 -64.60 5.67
C GLY A 471 -30.65 -63.86 5.11
N ARG A 472 -31.36 -64.45 4.14
CA ARG A 472 -32.82 -64.28 3.83
C ARG A 472 -33.52 -62.89 3.99
N SER A 473 -33.71 -62.24 2.84
CA SER A 473 -35.00 -61.82 2.22
C SER A 473 -36.31 -61.72 3.05
N LYS A 474 -37.02 -60.58 2.90
CA LYS A 474 -38.42 -60.45 2.39
C LYS A 474 -38.69 -58.97 2.01
N PHE A 475 -39.08 -58.65 0.76
CA PHE A 475 -40.47 -58.38 0.28
C PHE A 475 -41.20 -57.31 1.12
N ILE A 476 -41.74 -56.21 0.56
CA ILE A 476 -42.95 -56.05 -0.31
C ILE A 476 -42.86 -54.62 -0.93
N ALA A 477 -42.78 -54.35 -2.25
CA ALA A 477 -43.84 -54.28 -3.30
C ALA A 477 -45.09 -53.41 -2.93
N LYS A 478 -45.78 -52.61 -3.75
CA LYS A 478 -45.70 -52.17 -5.15
C LYS A 478 -46.77 -51.07 -5.36
N ARG A 479 -46.48 -49.98 -6.10
CA ARG A 479 -47.36 -49.20 -7.03
C ARG A 479 -46.71 -47.81 -7.21
N ALA A 480 -46.21 -47.39 -8.38
CA ALA A 480 -46.49 -47.73 -9.78
C ALA A 480 -47.87 -47.27 -10.27
N ILE A 481 -47.89 -46.05 -10.81
CA ILE A 481 -48.75 -45.60 -11.90
C ILE A 481 -47.79 -45.08 -12.99
N ALA A 482 -47.86 -45.66 -14.20
CA ALA A 482 -47.26 -45.15 -15.44
C ALA A 482 -48.30 -44.21 -16.12
N ASP A 483 -48.16 -43.53 -17.26
CA ASP A 483 -47.17 -43.40 -18.35
C ASP A 483 -47.62 -42.15 -19.20
N GLN A 484 -46.99 -41.63 -20.27
CA GLN A 484 -45.75 -41.91 -21.02
C GLN A 484 -45.35 -40.64 -21.83
N SER A 485 -44.06 -40.28 -21.93
CA SER A 485 -43.48 -39.42 -23.01
C SER A 485 -43.94 -37.93 -23.08
N LYS A 486 -43.31 -37.00 -23.82
CA LYS A 486 -42.17 -37.04 -24.78
C LYS A 486 -41.50 -35.65 -24.91
N ASP A 487 -40.39 -35.59 -25.65
CA ASP A 487 -39.54 -34.42 -25.91
C ASP A 487 -40.24 -33.21 -26.54
N GLN A 488 -39.75 -32.00 -26.24
CA GLN A 488 -39.27 -31.04 -27.25
C GLN A 488 -38.46 -29.89 -26.62
N ALA A 489 -37.35 -29.53 -27.25
CA ALA A 489 -36.66 -28.25 -27.02
C ALA A 489 -37.28 -27.16 -27.91
N ILE A 490 -37.05 -25.87 -27.59
CA ILE A 490 -36.63 -24.78 -28.53
C ILE A 490 -36.79 -23.36 -27.93
N HIS A 491 -35.83 -22.49 -28.30
CA HIS A 491 -35.77 -21.01 -28.29
C HIS A 491 -35.64 -20.15 -27.01
N ILE A 492 -34.55 -19.37 -27.04
CA ILE A 492 -34.35 -18.05 -26.43
C ILE A 492 -34.94 -16.97 -27.36
N PRO A 493 -35.51 -15.87 -26.82
CA PRO A 493 -35.60 -14.59 -27.51
C PRO A 493 -34.83 -13.45 -26.79
N ASP A 494 -34.40 -12.46 -27.57
CA ASP A 494 -33.42 -11.43 -27.20
C ASP A 494 -33.97 -10.20 -26.44
N SER A 495 -33.01 -9.39 -26.00
CA SER A 495 -33.13 -8.06 -25.42
C SER A 495 -33.88 -7.04 -26.30
N THR A 496 -34.63 -6.14 -25.65
CA THR A 496 -34.56 -4.67 -25.84
C THR A 496 -35.54 -4.00 -24.87
N PHE A 497 -35.06 -3.04 -24.06
CA PHE A 497 -35.76 -1.83 -23.58
C PHE A 497 -34.95 -1.21 -22.44
N PHE A 498 -34.20 -0.13 -22.72
CA PHE A 498 -34.35 1.18 -22.08
C PHE A 498 -33.27 2.13 -22.61
N GLU A 499 -33.72 3.25 -23.18
CA GLU A 499 -32.88 4.34 -23.69
C GLU A 499 -33.47 5.67 -23.18
N HIS A 500 -32.63 6.70 -23.14
CA HIS A 500 -32.92 8.10 -22.81
C HIS A 500 -33.21 8.49 -21.35
N LEU A 501 -32.17 9.03 -20.71
CA LEU A 501 -32.24 10.34 -20.05
C LEU A 501 -30.86 11.01 -20.13
N GLU A 502 -30.73 12.05 -20.95
CA GLU A 502 -29.50 12.82 -21.11
C GLU A 502 -29.48 14.03 -20.15
N SER A 503 -28.29 14.36 -19.64
CA SER A 503 -27.96 15.69 -19.13
C SER A 503 -26.51 16.01 -19.46
N ASN A 504 -26.26 17.19 -20.05
CA ASN A 504 -24.95 17.58 -20.58
C ASN A 504 -23.87 17.68 -19.50
N ASP A 505 -22.79 16.91 -19.67
CA ASP A 505 -21.43 17.25 -19.23
C ASP A 505 -20.45 16.80 -20.33
N MET A 506 -19.34 17.54 -20.51
CA MET A 506 -18.40 17.28 -21.60
C MET A 506 -17.53 16.03 -21.37
N VAL A 507 -18.07 14.87 -21.76
CA VAL A 507 -17.29 13.62 -21.84
C VAL A 507 -16.33 13.69 -23.03
N PHE A 508 -15.03 13.80 -22.76
CA PHE A 508 -13.99 13.63 -23.78
C PHE A 508 -13.95 12.16 -24.24
N GLY A 509 -14.12 11.94 -25.55
CA GLY A 509 -14.05 10.61 -26.16
C GLY A 509 -12.67 9.95 -26.01
N SER A 510 -12.65 8.62 -25.95
CA SER A 510 -11.42 7.83 -25.80
C SER A 510 -10.44 8.04 -26.94
N LEU A 511 -9.16 8.24 -26.60
CA LEU A 511 -8.08 8.52 -27.53
C LEU A 511 -7.62 7.25 -28.27
N GLU A 512 -8.14 7.01 -29.48
CA GLU A 512 -7.58 5.97 -30.37
C GLU A 512 -6.31 6.50 -31.06
N LEU A 513 -5.14 5.93 -30.74
CA LEU A 513 -3.88 6.30 -31.42
C LEU A 513 -3.82 5.72 -32.85
N PRO A 514 -3.43 6.52 -33.85
CA PRO A 514 -3.22 6.03 -35.22
C PRO A 514 -2.19 4.90 -35.34
N HIS A 515 -2.41 3.97 -36.27
CA HIS A 515 -1.62 2.74 -36.41
C HIS A 515 -0.12 2.97 -36.68
N PHE A 516 0.25 4.12 -37.27
CA PHE A 516 1.65 4.50 -37.56
C PHE A 516 2.47 4.88 -36.31
N MET A 517 1.84 5.03 -35.13
CA MET A 517 2.49 5.25 -33.84
C MET A 517 3.01 3.94 -33.19
N ASN A 518 3.01 2.81 -33.91
CA ASN A 518 3.63 1.58 -33.45
C ASN A 518 5.12 1.82 -33.13
N ALA A 519 5.47 1.77 -31.83
CA ALA A 519 6.81 2.11 -31.37
C ALA A 519 7.92 1.10 -31.76
N SER A 520 7.69 0.22 -32.73
CA SER A 520 8.71 -0.64 -33.35
C SER A 520 9.37 0.18 -34.45
N THR A 521 8.57 0.80 -35.30
CA THR A 521 8.98 1.80 -36.28
C THR A 521 9.70 2.97 -35.59
N VAL A 522 9.16 3.47 -34.47
CA VAL A 522 9.78 4.57 -33.69
C VAL A 522 11.19 4.20 -33.19
N LEU A 523 11.37 3.01 -32.61
CA LEU A 523 12.67 2.56 -32.11
C LEU A 523 13.65 2.27 -33.25
N THR A 524 13.19 1.70 -34.36
CA THR A 524 14.04 1.48 -35.55
C THR A 524 14.46 2.80 -36.21
N GLU A 525 13.58 3.80 -36.28
CA GLU A 525 13.91 5.13 -36.81
C GLU A 525 14.83 5.92 -35.88
N LEU A 526 14.68 5.80 -34.55
CA LEU A 526 15.62 6.39 -33.59
C LEU A 526 17.03 5.79 -33.75
N ALA A 527 17.15 4.49 -34.02
CA ALA A 527 18.44 3.87 -34.37
C ALA A 527 19.00 4.38 -35.71
N GLN A 528 18.14 4.63 -36.71
CA GLN A 528 18.54 5.26 -37.97
C GLN A 528 18.96 6.73 -37.81
N TRP A 529 18.53 7.44 -36.74
CA TRP A 529 19.06 8.77 -36.44
C TRP A 529 20.54 8.67 -36.05
N ASP A 530 20.97 7.71 -35.23
CA ASP A 530 22.40 7.56 -34.92
C ASP A 530 23.24 7.29 -36.19
N GLU A 531 22.77 6.47 -37.14
CA GLU A 531 23.47 6.22 -38.40
C GLU A 531 23.47 7.41 -39.37
N GLN A 532 22.34 8.13 -39.52
CA GLN A 532 22.28 9.34 -40.35
C GLN A 532 23.11 10.49 -39.76
N PHE A 533 23.19 10.61 -38.44
CA PHE A 533 24.01 11.64 -37.79
C PHE A 533 25.50 11.30 -37.85
N ALA A 534 25.88 10.02 -37.70
CA ALA A 534 27.26 9.57 -37.94
C ALA A 534 27.71 9.90 -39.37
N SER A 535 26.90 9.56 -40.39
CA SER A 535 27.22 9.83 -41.79
C SER A 535 27.20 11.31 -42.16
N THR A 536 26.27 12.11 -41.63
CA THR A 536 26.24 13.57 -41.90
C THR A 536 27.43 14.30 -41.25
N SER A 537 27.93 13.82 -40.10
CA SER A 537 29.17 14.33 -39.48
C SER A 537 30.43 13.99 -40.28
N ALA A 538 30.42 12.88 -41.04
CA ALA A 538 31.54 12.44 -41.87
C ALA A 538 31.59 13.13 -43.26
N ILE A 539 30.43 13.42 -43.87
CA ILE A 539 30.35 14.00 -45.23
C ILE A 539 30.84 15.47 -45.25
N GLY A 540 30.88 16.16 -44.11
CA GLY A 540 31.41 17.53 -43.99
C GLY A 540 32.93 17.69 -44.12
N MET A 541 33.70 16.60 -44.24
CA MET A 541 35.18 16.63 -44.27
C MET A 541 35.80 16.78 -45.67
N THR A 542 35.02 16.75 -46.76
CA THR A 542 35.56 16.93 -48.12
C THR A 542 34.65 17.77 -49.04
N ALA A 543 35.18 18.94 -49.44
CA ALA A 543 34.71 19.83 -50.53
C ALA A 543 33.53 20.80 -50.27
N ALA A 544 33.81 21.90 -49.55
CA ALA A 544 33.26 23.24 -49.84
C ALA A 544 34.22 24.34 -49.28
N PRO A 545 34.26 25.58 -49.83
CA PRO A 545 35.40 26.49 -49.58
C PRO A 545 35.35 27.35 -48.29
N ASP A 546 36.41 27.23 -47.49
CA ASP A 546 37.15 28.17 -46.61
C ASP A 546 36.47 29.20 -45.66
N ASP A 547 35.23 29.66 -45.81
CA ASP A 547 34.73 30.84 -45.06
C ASP A 547 34.04 30.55 -43.69
N MET A 548 34.17 29.35 -43.12
CA MET A 548 33.54 28.98 -41.82
C MET A 548 34.51 28.44 -40.75
N ALA A 549 35.82 28.68 -40.89
CA ALA A 549 36.83 28.18 -39.95
C ALA A 549 36.92 28.93 -38.59
N CYS A 550 36.23 30.05 -38.40
CA CYS A 550 36.49 30.99 -37.29
C CYS A 550 35.63 30.83 -36.01
N ILE A 551 34.76 29.82 -35.90
CA ILE A 551 33.88 29.65 -34.71
C ILE A 551 34.39 28.58 -33.72
N TYR A 552 35.35 27.73 -34.11
CA TYR A 552 35.92 26.68 -33.25
C TYR A 552 37.24 27.06 -32.57
N GLN A 553 37.39 28.31 -32.11
CA GLN A 553 38.53 28.74 -31.28
C GLN A 553 38.09 29.57 -30.06
N MET A 554 37.90 28.88 -28.94
CA MET A 554 38.03 29.39 -27.56
C MET A 554 38.43 28.22 -26.64
N PRO A 555 39.00 28.45 -25.44
CA PRO A 555 40.10 27.62 -24.94
C PRO A 555 39.66 26.32 -24.25
N GLY A 556 40.61 25.39 -24.12
CA GLY A 556 40.40 24.13 -23.40
C GLY A 556 40.11 24.31 -21.90
N PRO A 557 39.54 23.29 -21.25
CA PRO A 557 39.14 23.37 -19.85
C PRO A 557 40.38 23.52 -18.93
N PRO A 558 40.32 24.38 -17.90
CA PRO A 558 41.35 24.41 -16.86
C PRO A 558 41.28 23.14 -16.00
N GLU A 559 42.44 22.69 -15.52
CA GLU A 559 42.59 21.46 -14.74
C GLU A 559 41.74 21.48 -13.47
N MET A 560 41.00 20.39 -13.20
CA MET A 560 40.26 20.23 -11.94
C MET A 560 41.23 20.03 -10.78
N THR A 561 41.42 21.09 -9.98
CA THR A 561 41.88 20.93 -8.60
C THR A 561 40.71 20.48 -7.71
N PRO A 562 40.93 19.64 -6.68
CA PRO A 562 39.85 19.21 -5.80
C PRO A 562 39.42 20.37 -4.91
N LEU A 563 38.20 20.88 -5.10
CA LEU A 563 37.61 21.89 -4.21
C LEU A 563 36.85 21.20 -3.08
N ALA A 564 37.29 21.46 -1.85
CA ALA A 564 36.61 21.02 -0.64
C ALA A 564 35.27 21.73 -0.47
N TRP A 565 34.27 21.00 0.03
CA TRP A 565 32.99 21.58 0.43
C TRP A 565 33.19 22.47 1.67
N HIS A 566 33.12 23.79 1.48
CA HIS A 566 32.96 24.72 2.58
C HIS A 566 31.46 24.90 2.86
N GLU A 567 31.04 24.50 4.06
CA GLU A 567 29.79 24.97 4.64
C GLU A 567 29.83 26.50 4.77
N GLN A 568 28.77 27.18 4.34
CA GLN A 568 28.45 28.52 4.80
C GLN A 568 26.99 28.59 5.22
N SER A 569 26.79 28.91 6.49
CA SER A 569 25.47 29.11 7.10
C SER A 569 24.88 30.46 6.67
N SER A 570 23.58 30.48 6.40
CA SER A 570 22.75 31.69 6.33
C SER A 570 21.36 31.36 6.86
N THR A 571 21.12 31.54 8.16
CA THR A 571 20.51 32.74 8.80
C THR A 571 18.99 32.81 8.69
N HIS A 572 18.35 32.91 9.86
CA HIS A 572 16.90 33.07 10.04
C HIS A 572 16.27 34.12 9.14
N PHE A 573 15.09 33.81 8.60
CA PHE A 573 14.08 34.80 8.22
C PHE A 573 12.78 34.55 8.97
N ALA A 574 12.12 35.64 9.37
CA ALA A 574 11.02 35.64 10.30
C ALA A 574 9.68 35.30 9.63
N THR A 575 8.72 34.87 10.45
CA THR A 575 7.30 34.74 10.08
C THR A 575 6.65 36.11 9.99
N ASP A 576 6.17 36.49 8.81
CA ASP A 576 5.17 37.54 8.62
C ASP A 576 3.88 36.93 8.00
N PRO A 577 2.69 37.47 8.30
CA PRO A 577 1.42 36.82 7.99
C PRO A 577 1.00 36.97 6.52
N VAL A 578 0.30 35.96 6.01
CA VAL A 578 -0.29 35.95 4.66
C VAL A 578 -1.40 37.02 4.57
N ALA A 579 -1.21 38.01 3.71
CA ALA A 579 -2.27 38.91 3.27
C ALA A 579 -2.98 38.31 2.05
N GLU A 580 -4.31 38.25 2.08
CA GLU A 580 -5.13 37.79 0.95
C GLU A 580 -5.01 38.77 -0.24
N ILE A 581 -4.62 38.27 -1.42
CA ILE A 581 -4.60 39.03 -2.66
C ILE A 581 -5.80 38.61 -3.53
N PRO A 582 -6.71 39.53 -3.92
CA PRO A 582 -7.87 39.18 -4.75
C PRO A 582 -7.46 38.87 -6.19
N VAL A 583 -8.14 37.90 -6.81
CA VAL A 583 -7.99 37.56 -8.23
C VAL A 583 -8.59 38.65 -9.12
N PRO A 584 -7.82 39.36 -9.98
CA PRO A 584 -8.36 40.38 -10.88
C PRO A 584 -8.92 39.73 -12.16
N THR A 585 -10.24 39.76 -12.36
CA THR A 585 -10.92 39.11 -13.50
C THR A 585 -10.97 39.94 -14.79
N GLN A 586 -10.29 41.10 -14.85
CA GLN A 586 -10.24 41.95 -16.05
C GLN A 586 -8.85 42.58 -16.23
N TYR A 587 -8.12 42.16 -17.27
CA TYR A 587 -6.84 42.76 -17.66
C TYR A 587 -7.04 43.75 -18.82
N GLY A 588 -6.34 44.89 -18.73
CA GLY A 588 -6.55 46.05 -19.59
C GLY A 588 -6.08 45.89 -21.04
N SER A 589 -6.63 46.71 -21.92
CA SER A 589 -6.32 46.75 -23.36
C SER A 589 -4.85 47.12 -23.63
N ILE A 590 -4.16 46.34 -24.46
CA ILE A 590 -2.83 46.69 -24.97
C ILE A 590 -2.95 47.94 -25.87
N PRO A 591 -2.06 48.95 -25.75
CA PRO A 591 -2.02 50.10 -26.66
C PRO A 591 -1.80 49.67 -28.11
N ALA A 592 -2.50 50.31 -29.06
CA ALA A 592 -2.49 49.91 -30.47
C ALA A 592 -1.12 50.07 -31.17
N ASP A 593 -0.23 50.91 -30.63
CA ASP A 593 1.06 51.28 -31.25
C ASP A 593 2.29 50.62 -30.56
N PHE A 594 2.11 49.53 -29.82
CA PHE A 594 3.24 48.80 -29.24
C PHE A 594 3.99 48.01 -30.33
N ASP A 595 5.23 48.38 -30.64
CA ASP A 595 6.11 47.63 -31.55
C ASP A 595 7.45 47.28 -30.87
N LEU A 596 7.97 46.09 -31.16
CA LEU A 596 9.19 45.56 -30.55
C LEU A 596 10.40 45.83 -31.45
N SER A 597 11.35 46.60 -30.93
CA SER A 597 12.61 46.89 -31.63
C SER A 597 13.30 45.61 -32.13
N THR A 598 13.95 45.71 -33.29
CA THR A 598 14.67 44.59 -33.90
C THR A 598 15.72 44.00 -32.95
N ASP A 599 16.38 44.85 -32.16
CA ASP A 599 17.36 44.43 -31.17
C ASP A 599 16.72 43.60 -30.04
N ARG A 600 15.54 44.00 -29.55
CA ARG A 600 14.80 43.22 -28.54
C ARG A 600 14.30 41.88 -29.10
N ARG A 601 13.85 41.87 -30.36
CA ARG A 601 13.43 40.64 -31.08
C ARG A 601 14.60 39.66 -31.25
N ASN A 602 15.80 40.15 -31.51
CA ASN A 602 17.01 39.32 -31.57
C ASN A 602 17.42 38.82 -30.17
N ALA A 603 17.39 39.68 -29.14
CA ALA A 603 17.72 39.29 -27.77
C ALA A 603 16.80 38.17 -27.22
N LEU A 604 15.52 38.15 -27.60
CA LEU A 604 14.61 37.03 -27.27
C LEU A 604 14.99 35.72 -27.97
N MET A 605 15.51 35.78 -29.20
CA MET A 605 16.02 34.59 -29.90
C MET A 605 17.30 34.06 -29.26
N ASP A 606 18.22 34.94 -28.87
CA ASP A 606 19.44 34.55 -28.16
C ASP A 606 19.10 33.92 -26.79
N PHE A 607 18.16 34.52 -26.05
CA PHE A 607 17.64 33.96 -24.80
C PHE A 607 16.96 32.60 -25.03
N TYR A 608 16.22 32.42 -26.12
CA TYR A 608 15.63 31.13 -26.48
C TYR A 608 16.70 30.05 -26.63
N PHE A 609 17.75 30.28 -27.42
CA PHE A 609 18.80 29.28 -27.63
C PHE A 609 19.62 29.00 -26.35
N GLN A 610 19.92 30.03 -25.56
CA GLN A 610 20.76 29.92 -24.36
C GLN A 610 20.05 29.30 -23.15
N LYS A 611 18.74 29.55 -23.00
CA LYS A 611 17.98 29.21 -21.78
C LYS A 611 16.78 28.32 -22.05
N VAL A 612 16.00 28.59 -23.09
CA VAL A 612 14.71 27.93 -23.31
C VAL A 612 14.85 26.59 -24.02
N ALA A 613 15.57 26.52 -25.14
CA ALA A 613 15.75 25.28 -25.90
C ALA A 613 16.38 24.11 -25.09
N PRO A 614 17.35 24.33 -24.19
CA PRO A 614 17.86 23.28 -23.30
C PRO A 614 16.80 22.70 -22.35
N MET A 615 15.83 23.49 -21.88
CA MET A 615 14.78 23.00 -20.96
C MET A 615 13.85 21.95 -21.61
N PHE A 616 13.74 21.93 -22.94
CA PHE A 616 12.87 21.01 -23.67
C PHE A 616 13.58 19.78 -24.26
N SER A 617 14.86 19.53 -23.93
CA SER A 617 15.55 18.30 -24.33
C SER A 617 16.67 17.88 -23.39
N CYS A 618 16.82 16.57 -23.20
CA CYS A 618 17.96 15.97 -22.48
C CYS A 618 19.28 15.96 -23.28
N TYR A 619 19.27 16.46 -24.52
CA TYR A 619 20.47 16.63 -25.34
C TYR A 619 20.91 18.08 -25.33
N ASP A 620 22.22 18.32 -25.14
CA ASP A 620 22.83 19.65 -25.25
C ASP A 620 23.34 19.96 -26.67
N GLY A 621 23.42 21.26 -26.96
CA GLY A 621 24.02 21.78 -28.19
C GLY A 621 23.37 21.25 -29.47
N GLY A 622 24.20 20.86 -30.45
CA GLY A 622 23.74 20.47 -31.79
C GLY A 622 22.88 19.20 -31.87
N LYS A 623 22.76 18.43 -30.78
CA LYS A 623 21.90 17.23 -30.68
C LYS A 623 20.49 17.54 -30.18
N ASN A 624 20.25 18.72 -29.62
CA ASN A 624 18.92 19.13 -29.15
C ASN A 624 17.99 19.39 -30.35
N PRO A 625 16.86 18.67 -30.50
CA PRO A 625 15.97 18.84 -31.65
C PRO A 625 15.26 20.20 -31.65
N PHE A 626 14.91 20.77 -30.49
CA PHE A 626 14.30 22.11 -30.40
C PHE A 626 15.31 23.20 -30.80
N HIS A 627 16.56 23.09 -30.35
CA HIS A 627 17.64 23.97 -30.79
C HIS A 627 17.92 23.79 -32.29
N HIS A 628 17.98 22.55 -32.79
CA HIS A 628 18.35 22.27 -34.18
C HIS A 628 17.27 22.69 -35.18
N LEU A 629 16.00 22.38 -34.93
CA LEU A 629 14.88 22.79 -35.78
C LEU A 629 14.75 24.31 -35.83
N VAL A 630 14.85 24.99 -34.68
CA VAL A 630 14.79 26.46 -34.64
C VAL A 630 16.03 27.08 -35.29
N ALA A 631 17.23 26.55 -35.06
CA ALA A 631 18.45 27.04 -35.73
C ALA A 631 18.40 26.83 -37.25
N GLN A 632 17.92 25.68 -37.73
CA GLN A 632 17.73 25.45 -39.17
C GLN A 632 16.79 26.48 -39.78
N VAL A 633 15.65 26.78 -39.13
CA VAL A 633 14.71 27.79 -39.61
C VAL A 633 15.35 29.18 -39.56
N TRP A 634 15.87 29.59 -38.40
CA TRP A 634 16.41 30.92 -38.13
C TRP A 634 17.59 31.29 -39.04
N TYR A 635 18.59 30.41 -39.17
CA TYR A 635 19.78 30.69 -39.98
C TYR A 635 19.57 30.48 -41.48
N ARG A 636 18.61 29.64 -41.92
CA ARG A 636 18.25 29.52 -43.35
C ARG A 636 17.26 30.59 -43.81
N SER A 637 16.43 31.16 -42.93
CA SER A 637 15.43 32.16 -43.32
C SER A 637 15.99 33.58 -43.49
N LYS A 638 17.00 33.75 -44.36
CA LYS A 638 17.27 35.08 -44.95
C LYS A 638 16.26 35.48 -46.04
N GLN A 639 15.36 34.57 -46.44
CA GLN A 639 14.22 34.85 -47.32
C GLN A 639 12.92 34.17 -46.82
N SER A 640 12.02 35.00 -46.25
CA SER A 640 10.56 35.00 -46.50
C SER A 640 9.80 33.65 -46.45
N SER A 641 9.60 32.99 -45.29
CA SER A 641 8.58 31.91 -45.22
C SER A 641 7.91 31.54 -43.88
N ALA A 642 8.25 32.12 -42.71
CA ALA A 642 7.54 31.78 -41.45
C ALA A 642 7.68 32.82 -40.32
N GLU A 643 7.17 34.04 -40.51
CA GLU A 643 7.15 35.04 -39.43
C GLU A 643 6.39 34.57 -38.19
N TYR A 644 5.27 33.84 -38.37
CA TYR A 644 4.48 33.26 -37.27
C TYR A 644 5.31 32.32 -36.37
N LEU A 645 6.29 31.62 -36.93
CA LEU A 645 7.15 30.71 -36.16
C LEU A 645 8.21 31.49 -35.39
N VAL A 646 8.78 32.55 -35.96
CA VAL A 646 9.68 33.46 -35.22
C VAL A 646 8.93 34.13 -34.08
N SER A 647 7.70 34.60 -34.31
CA SER A 647 6.84 35.18 -33.28
C SER A 647 6.51 34.18 -32.17
N SER A 648 6.23 32.90 -32.49
CA SER A 648 5.92 31.89 -31.46
C SER A 648 7.15 31.53 -30.60
N ILE A 649 8.35 31.47 -31.20
CA ILE A 649 9.61 31.29 -30.46
C ILE A 649 9.86 32.49 -29.53
N GLN A 650 9.70 33.72 -30.04
CA GLN A 650 9.86 34.94 -29.26
C GLN A 650 8.81 35.06 -28.14
N SER A 651 7.57 34.65 -28.40
CA SER A 651 6.49 34.56 -27.43
C SER A 651 6.85 33.63 -26.27
N LEU A 652 7.31 32.41 -26.56
CA LEU A 652 7.75 31.46 -25.54
C LEU A 652 8.97 32.00 -24.76
N ALA A 653 9.94 32.59 -25.45
CA ALA A 653 11.11 33.20 -24.83
C ALA A 653 10.74 34.36 -23.90
N ALA A 654 9.78 35.19 -24.28
CA ALA A 654 9.29 36.31 -23.48
C ALA A 654 8.60 35.81 -22.20
N VAL A 655 7.86 34.69 -22.24
CA VAL A 655 7.24 34.09 -21.03
C VAL A 655 8.31 33.70 -20.02
N PHE A 656 9.35 32.98 -20.45
CA PHE A 656 10.44 32.57 -19.55
C PHE A 656 11.28 33.77 -19.07
N HIS A 657 11.52 34.77 -19.92
CA HIS A 657 12.20 36.02 -19.53
C HIS A 657 11.34 36.89 -18.58
N ALA A 658 10.01 36.78 -18.60
CA ALA A 658 9.10 37.52 -17.73
C ALA A 658 8.94 36.88 -16.34
N LYS A 659 9.47 35.67 -16.08
CA LYS A 659 9.56 35.10 -14.73
C LYS A 659 10.36 36.01 -13.79
N ASP A 660 11.48 36.55 -14.27
CA ASP A 660 12.41 37.36 -13.46
C ASP A 660 12.05 38.86 -13.44
N GLU A 661 11.21 39.34 -14.37
CA GLU A 661 10.90 40.77 -14.50
C GLU A 661 9.41 41.04 -14.81
N PRO A 662 8.55 41.26 -13.79
CA PRO A 662 7.10 41.37 -13.95
C PRO A 662 6.60 42.51 -14.86
N SER A 663 7.42 43.54 -15.08
CA SER A 663 7.16 44.66 -16.00
C SER A 663 6.99 44.20 -17.45
N ARG A 664 7.50 43.01 -17.81
CA ARG A 664 7.48 42.46 -19.19
C ARG A 664 6.23 41.67 -19.54
N ARG A 665 5.23 41.56 -18.67
CA ARG A 665 3.99 40.83 -18.99
C ARG A 665 3.26 41.38 -20.22
N THR A 666 3.34 42.69 -20.49
CA THR A 666 2.78 43.30 -21.71
C THR A 666 3.49 42.83 -22.99
N GLU A 667 4.80 42.57 -22.93
CA GLU A 667 5.60 42.02 -24.03
C GLU A 667 5.16 40.58 -24.38
N VAL A 668 4.86 39.77 -23.36
CA VAL A 668 4.30 38.41 -23.50
C VAL A 668 2.95 38.43 -24.22
N PHE A 669 1.97 39.18 -23.70
CA PHE A 669 0.63 39.22 -24.28
C PHE A 669 0.62 39.76 -25.72
N PHE A 670 1.48 40.75 -26.01
CA PHE A 670 1.66 41.27 -27.36
C PHE A 670 2.19 40.19 -28.32
N LEU A 671 3.24 39.46 -27.95
CA LEU A 671 3.82 38.42 -28.79
C LEU A 671 2.90 37.20 -28.96
N GLN A 672 2.19 36.78 -27.91
CA GLN A 672 1.16 35.73 -27.99
C GLN A 672 0.05 36.12 -28.97
N ARG A 673 -0.53 37.31 -28.79
CA ARG A 673 -1.60 37.82 -29.66
C ARG A 673 -1.14 37.98 -31.10
N ARG A 674 0.04 38.58 -31.34
CA ARG A 674 0.63 38.70 -32.68
C ARG A 674 0.83 37.34 -33.35
N THR A 675 1.33 36.37 -32.60
CA THR A 675 1.53 34.99 -33.10
C THR A 675 0.19 34.37 -33.49
N GLN A 676 -0.84 34.49 -32.65
CA GLN A 676 -2.18 33.99 -32.95
C GLN A 676 -2.77 34.66 -34.19
N GLU A 677 -2.74 35.99 -34.28
CA GLU A 677 -3.25 36.75 -35.44
C GLU A 677 -2.50 36.37 -36.73
N GLN A 678 -1.18 36.12 -36.66
CA GLN A 678 -0.40 35.64 -37.80
C GLN A 678 -0.76 34.19 -38.21
N LEU A 679 -1.02 33.29 -37.25
CA LEU A 679 -1.45 31.90 -37.53
C LEU A 679 -2.87 31.87 -38.11
N GLU A 680 -3.79 32.67 -37.60
CA GLU A 680 -5.17 32.77 -38.10
C GLU A 680 -5.21 33.28 -39.56
N GLN A 681 -4.24 34.10 -39.98
CA GLN A 681 -4.08 34.58 -41.36
C GLN A 681 -3.42 33.56 -42.33
N VAL A 682 -2.84 32.45 -41.84
CA VAL A 682 -2.26 31.42 -42.72
C VAL A 682 -3.38 30.72 -43.51
N PRO A 683 -3.29 30.62 -44.85
CA PRO A 683 -4.27 29.89 -45.67
C PRO A 683 -4.35 28.42 -45.25
N GLU A 684 -5.57 27.85 -45.28
CA GLU A 684 -5.85 26.47 -44.85
C GLU A 684 -4.91 25.44 -45.51
N SER A 685 -4.65 25.58 -46.81
CA SER A 685 -3.72 24.73 -47.57
C SER A 685 -2.25 24.75 -47.11
N GLN A 686 -1.88 25.65 -46.20
CA GLN A 686 -0.54 25.78 -45.60
C GLN A 686 -0.51 25.43 -44.11
N ARG A 687 -1.68 25.19 -43.47
CA ARG A 687 -1.79 24.83 -42.04
C ARG A 687 -1.32 23.41 -41.71
N HIS A 688 -1.05 22.62 -42.75
CA HIS A 688 -0.57 21.25 -42.65
C HIS A 688 0.97 21.16 -42.69
N GLY A 689 1.68 22.28 -42.88
CA GLY A 689 3.15 22.29 -42.91
C GLY A 689 3.77 22.23 -41.52
N SER A 690 4.89 21.51 -41.36
CA SER A 690 5.56 21.32 -40.06
C SER A 690 5.97 22.61 -39.35
N LYS A 691 6.28 23.69 -40.09
CA LYS A 691 6.51 25.02 -39.51
C LYS A 691 5.28 25.59 -38.78
N TYR A 692 4.08 25.37 -39.33
CA TYR A 692 2.82 25.86 -38.75
C TYR A 692 2.44 25.03 -37.52
N LEU A 693 2.54 23.70 -37.60
CA LEU A 693 2.30 22.81 -36.46
C LEU A 693 3.26 23.11 -35.30
N PHE A 694 4.55 23.31 -35.58
CA PHE A 694 5.52 23.66 -34.55
C PHE A 694 5.26 25.05 -33.95
N ALA A 695 4.78 26.01 -34.76
CA ALA A 695 4.38 27.32 -34.23
C ALA A 695 3.14 27.25 -33.33
N LEU A 696 2.15 26.39 -33.65
CA LEU A 696 1.00 26.11 -32.78
C LEU A 696 1.43 25.50 -31.44
N VAL A 697 2.37 24.55 -31.43
CA VAL A 697 2.94 24.00 -30.19
C VAL A 697 3.62 25.07 -29.34
N LEU A 698 4.54 25.85 -29.93
CA LEU A 698 5.27 26.87 -29.18
C LEU A 698 4.32 27.95 -28.62
N LEU A 699 3.22 28.24 -29.32
CA LEU A 699 2.16 29.12 -28.83
C LEU A 699 1.33 28.48 -27.70
N SER A 700 0.95 27.20 -27.78
CA SER A 700 0.20 26.55 -26.70
C SER A 700 1.03 26.41 -25.42
N ILE A 701 2.32 26.06 -25.53
CA ILE A 701 3.27 26.07 -24.41
C ILE A 701 3.41 27.49 -23.86
N SER A 702 3.52 28.52 -24.72
CA SER A 702 3.58 29.92 -24.28
C SER A 702 2.35 30.31 -23.45
N PHE A 703 1.13 30.00 -23.93
CA PHE A 703 -0.11 30.24 -23.19
C PHE A 703 -0.17 29.49 -21.85
N MET A 704 0.26 28.22 -21.84
CA MET A 704 0.29 27.38 -20.64
C MET A 704 1.20 27.99 -19.55
N TYR A 705 2.44 28.36 -19.89
CA TYR A 705 3.37 28.97 -18.93
C TYR A 705 3.01 30.42 -18.56
N SER A 706 2.15 31.10 -19.34
CA SER A 706 1.56 32.39 -18.98
C SER A 706 0.23 32.30 -18.21
N GLN A 707 -0.21 31.09 -17.83
CA GLN A 707 -1.48 30.80 -17.13
C GLN A 707 -2.76 31.07 -17.95
N ASP A 708 -2.68 31.19 -19.28
CA ASP A 708 -3.86 31.21 -20.17
C ASP A 708 -4.19 29.78 -20.64
N VAL A 709 -4.66 28.97 -19.69
CA VAL A 709 -5.04 27.57 -19.90
C VAL A 709 -6.12 27.41 -20.99
N PRO A 710 -7.18 28.24 -21.06
CA PRO A 710 -8.17 28.16 -22.14
C PRO A 710 -7.60 28.38 -23.54
N SER A 711 -6.73 29.39 -23.75
CA SER A 711 -6.10 29.62 -25.06
C SER A 711 -5.11 28.52 -25.42
N SER A 712 -4.41 27.94 -24.44
CA SER A 712 -3.55 26.76 -24.63
C SER A 712 -4.37 25.57 -25.15
N PHE A 713 -5.49 25.22 -24.49
CA PHE A 713 -6.37 24.14 -24.94
C PHE A 713 -6.99 24.41 -26.32
N LYS A 714 -7.32 25.67 -26.66
CA LYS A 714 -7.81 26.03 -28.00
C LYS A 714 -6.74 25.74 -29.07
N ALA A 715 -5.49 26.15 -28.83
CA ALA A 715 -4.38 25.91 -29.76
C ALA A 715 -4.04 24.41 -29.88
N LEU A 716 -4.05 23.67 -28.76
CA LEU A 716 -3.87 22.22 -28.76
C LEU A 716 -5.00 21.52 -29.51
N LYS A 717 -6.27 21.91 -29.32
CA LYS A 717 -7.38 21.33 -30.08
C LYS A 717 -7.19 21.53 -31.59
N MET A 718 -6.82 22.73 -32.03
CA MET A 718 -6.53 23.00 -33.45
C MET A 718 -5.41 22.11 -34.00
N LEU A 719 -4.36 21.88 -33.21
CA LEU A 719 -3.28 20.96 -33.59
C LEU A 719 -3.76 19.51 -33.66
N ARG A 720 -4.57 19.05 -32.69
CA ARG A 720 -5.18 17.71 -32.69
C ARG A 720 -6.07 17.49 -33.91
N ASP A 721 -6.94 18.46 -34.23
CA ASP A 721 -7.88 18.38 -35.35
C ASP A 721 -7.13 18.22 -36.69
N ILE A 722 -6.02 18.96 -36.90
CA ILE A 722 -5.16 18.81 -38.09
C ILE A 722 -4.44 17.45 -38.11
N LEU A 723 -3.84 17.05 -36.98
CA LEU A 723 -3.11 15.78 -36.86
C LEU A 723 -4.00 14.54 -37.02
N GLN A 724 -5.27 14.65 -36.64
CA GLN A 724 -6.25 13.59 -36.79
C GLN A 724 -6.78 13.52 -38.23
N HIS A 725 -7.01 14.67 -38.89
CA HIS A 725 -7.34 14.71 -40.32
C HIS A 725 -6.26 14.05 -41.19
N GLU A 726 -4.98 14.37 -40.97
CA GLU A 726 -3.84 13.74 -41.64
C GLU A 726 -3.74 12.23 -41.36
N ALA A 727 -4.25 11.76 -40.21
CA ALA A 727 -4.18 10.35 -39.82
C ALA A 727 -5.33 9.49 -40.35
N THR A 728 -6.44 10.08 -40.81
CA THR A 728 -7.67 9.35 -41.17
C THR A 728 -7.99 9.29 -42.66
N GLU A 729 -7.44 10.16 -43.51
CA GLU A 729 -7.78 10.18 -44.95
C GLU A 729 -6.95 9.20 -45.79
N ASP A 730 -7.51 8.02 -46.05
CA ASP A 730 -7.03 7.09 -47.08
C ASP A 730 -7.45 7.58 -48.49
N THR A 731 -6.83 8.64 -49.02
CA THR A 731 -6.92 8.96 -50.47
C THR A 731 -5.89 9.95 -51.03
N SER A 732 -4.91 9.44 -51.77
CA SER A 732 -4.39 9.99 -53.07
C SER A 732 -4.02 11.49 -53.23
N ARG A 733 -3.94 12.32 -52.18
CA ARG A 733 -3.55 13.73 -52.25
C ARG A 733 -2.52 14.08 -51.17
N ILE A 734 -1.24 13.97 -51.54
CA ILE A 734 -0.08 14.68 -50.96
C ILE A 734 -0.27 15.10 -49.48
N SER A 735 -0.15 14.15 -48.54
CA SER A 735 0.20 14.56 -47.17
C SER A 735 1.52 15.35 -47.26
N GLN A 736 1.52 16.55 -46.68
CA GLN A 736 2.70 17.43 -46.71
C GLN A 736 3.71 17.07 -45.63
N LEU A 737 3.33 16.22 -44.68
CA LEU A 737 4.14 15.78 -43.55
C LEU A 737 4.65 14.37 -43.82
N GLN A 738 5.92 14.14 -43.51
CA GLN A 738 6.41 12.77 -43.44
C GLN A 738 5.83 12.07 -42.20
N ASP A 739 5.66 10.76 -42.24
CA ASP A 739 5.25 9.95 -41.07
C ASP A 739 6.07 10.29 -39.80
N ARG A 740 7.36 10.60 -39.98
CA ARG A 740 8.28 11.06 -38.93
C ARG A 740 7.87 12.39 -38.30
N GLU A 741 7.41 13.35 -39.10
CA GLU A 741 6.90 14.64 -38.62
C GLU A 741 5.56 14.46 -37.92
N LEU A 742 4.65 13.65 -38.50
CA LEU A 742 3.38 13.29 -37.86
C LEU A 742 3.60 12.66 -36.48
N ARG A 743 4.50 11.68 -36.35
CA ARG A 743 4.87 11.07 -35.06
C ARG A 743 5.44 12.10 -34.07
N PHE A 744 6.30 13.01 -34.52
CA PHE A 744 6.87 14.05 -33.68
C PHE A 744 5.79 14.99 -33.11
N PHE A 745 4.89 15.49 -33.96
CA PHE A 745 3.82 16.38 -33.52
C PHE A 745 2.76 15.67 -32.68
N TRP A 746 2.41 14.42 -32.97
CA TRP A 746 1.53 13.61 -32.12
C TRP A 746 2.13 13.37 -30.72
N GLY A 747 3.43 13.06 -30.63
CA GLY A 747 4.10 12.91 -29.33
C GLY A 747 4.13 14.22 -28.53
N LEU A 748 4.38 15.33 -29.21
CA LEU A 748 4.48 16.66 -28.60
C LEU A 748 3.10 17.21 -28.18
N GLN A 749 2.03 16.87 -28.93
CA GLN A 749 0.64 17.10 -28.55
C GLN A 749 0.30 16.41 -27.23
N VAL A 750 0.56 15.10 -27.11
CA VAL A 750 0.28 14.32 -25.90
C VAL A 750 1.06 14.86 -24.69
N TYR A 751 2.32 15.24 -24.88
CA TYR A 751 3.12 15.88 -23.83
C TYR A 751 2.47 17.18 -23.31
N CYS A 752 2.03 18.06 -24.19
CA CYS A 752 1.39 19.32 -23.82
C CYS A 752 0.01 19.12 -23.17
N GLU A 753 -0.81 18.21 -23.71
CA GLU A 753 -2.12 17.91 -23.11
C GLU A 753 -1.98 17.34 -21.69
N TYR A 754 -1.03 16.43 -21.47
CA TYR A 754 -0.78 15.85 -20.14
C TYR A 754 -0.25 16.88 -19.13
N GLY A 755 0.61 17.81 -19.57
CA GLY A 755 1.04 18.95 -18.76
C GLY A 755 -0.10 19.91 -18.39
N GLY A 756 -1.04 20.13 -19.32
CA GLY A 756 -2.22 20.98 -19.10
C GLY A 756 -3.14 20.48 -17.99
N TRP A 757 -3.31 19.17 -17.84
CA TRP A 757 -4.13 18.55 -16.78
C TRP A 757 -3.61 18.81 -15.35
N GLN A 758 -2.33 19.16 -15.17
CA GLN A 758 -1.80 19.54 -13.84
C GLN A 758 -1.99 21.03 -13.52
N ALA A 759 -2.15 21.88 -14.54
CA ALA A 759 -2.22 23.34 -14.38
C ALA A 759 -3.57 23.86 -13.87
N ASP A 760 -4.63 23.05 -13.91
CA ASP A 760 -5.97 23.43 -13.43
C ASP A 760 -6.12 23.37 -11.89
N SER A 761 -5.01 23.12 -11.18
CA SER A 761 -4.94 23.14 -9.71
C SER A 761 -4.12 24.35 -9.22
N THR A 762 -4.81 25.31 -8.61
CA THR A 762 -4.22 26.58 -8.11
C THR A 762 -3.36 26.37 -6.85
N VAL A 763 -2.16 25.79 -6.97
CA VAL A 763 -1.30 25.50 -5.81
C VAL A 763 0.22 25.67 -6.11
N PRO A 764 1.06 26.24 -5.20
CA PRO A 764 2.45 26.68 -5.50
C PRO A 764 3.55 25.61 -5.75
N TRP A 765 3.24 24.41 -6.24
CA TRP A 765 4.20 23.29 -6.25
C TRP A 765 5.24 23.27 -7.39
N LEU A 766 5.23 24.22 -8.32
CA LEU A 766 6.04 24.13 -9.55
C LEU A 766 7.56 24.05 -9.29
N GLU A 767 8.09 24.75 -8.28
CA GLU A 767 9.52 24.71 -7.93
C GLU A 767 9.95 23.35 -7.35
N LEU A 768 9.02 22.63 -6.71
CA LEU A 768 9.28 21.33 -6.07
C LEU A 768 9.14 20.14 -7.04
N THR A 769 8.36 20.28 -8.11
CA THR A 769 8.25 19.24 -9.16
C THR A 769 9.40 19.31 -10.17
N GLU A 770 9.85 20.52 -10.54
CA GLU A 770 11.02 20.71 -11.42
C GLU A 770 12.28 20.06 -10.83
N SER A 771 12.56 20.32 -9.54
CA SER A 771 13.70 19.72 -8.83
C SER A 771 13.65 18.18 -8.77
N ARG A 772 12.46 17.58 -8.55
CA ARG A 772 12.31 16.12 -8.46
C ARG A 772 12.37 15.43 -9.81
N PHE A 773 11.85 16.05 -10.87
CA PHE A 773 11.99 15.52 -12.22
C PHE A 773 13.45 15.54 -12.69
N ILE A 774 14.19 16.60 -12.41
CA ILE A 774 15.63 16.69 -12.67
C ILE A 774 16.38 15.60 -11.87
N GLU A 775 16.07 15.38 -10.59
CA GLU A 775 16.65 14.30 -9.79
C GLU A 775 16.42 12.91 -10.44
N HIS A 776 15.20 12.63 -10.90
CA HIS A 776 14.89 11.37 -11.59
C HIS A 776 15.64 11.25 -12.93
N LEU A 777 15.87 12.34 -13.67
CA LEU A 777 16.66 12.35 -14.90
C LEU A 777 18.15 12.13 -14.62
N VAL A 778 18.71 12.71 -13.55
CA VAL A 778 20.10 12.45 -13.11
C VAL A 778 20.29 10.98 -12.75
N LYS A 779 19.36 10.40 -11.96
CA LYS A 779 19.34 8.96 -11.65
C LYS A 779 19.25 8.10 -12.92
N MET A 780 18.41 8.49 -13.89
CA MET A 780 18.35 7.82 -15.19
C MET A 780 19.66 7.92 -15.99
N ALA A 781 20.33 9.08 -15.99
CA ALA A 781 21.59 9.27 -16.68
C ALA A 781 22.68 8.35 -16.09
N GLU A 782 22.75 8.24 -14.76
CA GLU A 782 23.65 7.31 -14.07
C GLU A 782 23.33 5.85 -14.43
N CYS A 783 22.06 5.43 -14.38
CA CYS A 783 21.68 4.08 -14.78
C CYS A 783 22.05 3.77 -16.25
N ASN A 784 21.89 4.74 -17.16
CA ASN A 784 22.32 4.61 -18.56
C ASN A 784 23.85 4.48 -18.67
N HIS A 785 24.61 5.29 -17.94
CA HIS A 785 26.08 5.20 -17.91
C HIS A 785 26.57 3.84 -17.41
N GLN A 786 26.04 3.39 -16.27
CA GLN A 786 26.38 2.09 -15.68
C GLN A 786 25.96 0.92 -16.58
N THR A 787 24.79 1.02 -17.23
CA THR A 787 24.31 -0.01 -18.17
C THR A 787 25.21 -0.06 -19.41
N ALA A 788 25.61 1.10 -19.97
CA ALA A 788 26.53 1.15 -21.10
C ALA A 788 27.89 0.52 -20.75
N LEU A 789 28.47 0.84 -19.58
CA LEU A 789 29.68 0.18 -19.08
C LEU A 789 29.50 -1.33 -18.90
N LEU A 790 28.36 -1.76 -18.35
CA LEU A 790 28.01 -3.17 -18.18
C LEU A 790 27.95 -3.91 -19.53
N GLN A 791 27.34 -3.31 -20.56
CA GLN A 791 27.32 -3.92 -21.90
C GLN A 791 28.73 -3.97 -22.50
N ILE A 792 29.54 -2.91 -22.33
CA ILE A 792 30.95 -2.88 -22.79
C ILE A 792 31.76 -4.00 -22.12
N TYR A 793 31.60 -4.26 -20.82
CA TYR A 793 32.32 -5.32 -20.11
C TYR A 793 31.89 -6.73 -20.49
N ARG A 794 30.66 -6.91 -21.00
CA ARG A 794 30.24 -8.18 -21.59
C ARG A 794 30.81 -8.41 -22.99
N VAL A 795 30.79 -7.40 -23.85
CA VAL A 795 31.28 -7.52 -25.23
C VAL A 795 32.81 -7.53 -25.28
N PHE A 796 33.46 -6.79 -24.39
CA PHE A 796 34.92 -6.63 -24.29
C PHE A 796 35.42 -6.95 -22.88
N PRO A 797 35.42 -8.24 -22.47
CA PRO A 797 35.82 -8.68 -21.13
C PRO A 797 37.27 -8.31 -20.77
N ASP A 798 38.15 -8.19 -21.77
CA ASP A 798 39.54 -7.75 -21.62
C ASP A 798 39.65 -6.31 -21.08
N VAL A 799 38.69 -5.43 -21.41
CA VAL A 799 38.60 -4.07 -20.88
C VAL A 799 38.29 -4.09 -19.37
N LEU A 800 37.39 -4.97 -18.93
CA LEU A 800 37.10 -5.17 -17.50
C LEU A 800 38.32 -5.75 -16.77
N VAL A 801 38.95 -6.78 -17.33
CA VAL A 801 40.17 -7.39 -16.76
C VAL A 801 41.27 -6.33 -16.59
N LYS A 802 41.47 -5.45 -17.58
CA LYS A 802 42.44 -4.36 -17.50
C LYS A 802 42.06 -3.32 -16.44
N ARG A 803 40.78 -2.96 -16.31
CA ARG A 803 40.30 -2.03 -15.26
C ARG A 803 40.49 -2.60 -13.86
N LEU A 804 40.14 -3.87 -13.65
CA LEU A 804 40.30 -4.56 -12.35
C LEU A 804 41.77 -4.70 -11.96
N ARG A 805 42.66 -5.02 -12.90
CA ARG A 805 44.12 -5.06 -12.65
C ARG A 805 44.70 -3.70 -12.29
N ASN A 806 44.26 -2.62 -12.94
CA ASN A 806 44.73 -1.26 -12.64
C ASN A 806 44.20 -0.71 -11.31
N SER A 807 43.13 -1.29 -10.76
CA SER A 807 42.54 -0.88 -9.47
C SER A 807 43.15 -1.62 -8.28
N ALA A 808 43.86 -2.72 -8.53
CA ALA A 808 44.45 -3.59 -7.51
C ALA A 808 45.93 -3.21 -7.25
N ASP A 809 46.15 -2.05 -6.64
CA ASP A 809 47.45 -1.74 -6.06
C ASP A 809 47.67 -2.66 -4.85
N GLN A 810 48.74 -3.47 -4.90
CA GLN A 810 49.09 -4.59 -3.99
C GLN A 810 48.38 -5.95 -4.25
N GLY A 811 49.06 -6.84 -5.01
CA GLY A 811 48.87 -8.30 -4.94
C GLY A 811 48.64 -8.99 -6.29
N GLU A 812 49.55 -9.87 -6.70
CA GLU A 812 49.44 -10.69 -7.92
C GLU A 812 48.37 -11.80 -7.80
N MET A 813 47.09 -11.44 -7.81
CA MET A 813 45.99 -12.40 -7.96
C MET A 813 45.42 -12.36 -9.40
N PRO A 814 45.27 -13.52 -10.07
CA PRO A 814 44.71 -13.55 -11.41
C PRO A 814 43.21 -13.22 -11.38
N VAL A 815 42.79 -12.25 -12.19
CA VAL A 815 41.37 -11.97 -12.43
C VAL A 815 40.72 -13.20 -13.06
N THR A 816 39.80 -13.84 -12.35
CA THR A 816 39.02 -15.00 -12.80
C THR A 816 37.69 -14.58 -13.43
N ASP A 817 37.10 -15.44 -14.25
CA ASP A 817 35.76 -15.24 -14.81
C ASP A 817 34.72 -15.03 -13.68
N SER A 818 34.84 -15.79 -12.58
CA SER A 818 34.01 -15.62 -11.38
C SER A 818 34.17 -14.26 -10.67
N THR A 819 35.27 -13.55 -10.90
CA THR A 819 35.49 -12.19 -10.40
C THR A 819 34.84 -11.15 -11.32
N MET A 820 34.89 -11.39 -12.63
CA MET A 820 34.19 -10.56 -13.62
C MET A 820 32.67 -10.69 -13.49
N GLU A 821 32.14 -11.91 -13.40
CA GLU A 821 30.72 -12.16 -13.12
C GLU A 821 30.24 -11.46 -11.84
N ARG A 822 31.03 -11.50 -10.77
CA ARG A 822 30.70 -10.82 -9.50
C ARG A 822 30.65 -9.30 -9.68
N HIS A 823 31.56 -8.73 -10.48
CA HIS A 823 31.58 -7.30 -10.78
C HIS A 823 30.36 -6.88 -11.60
N CYS A 824 30.06 -7.61 -12.69
CA CYS A 824 28.91 -7.33 -13.55
C CYS A 824 27.57 -7.50 -12.82
N LEU A 825 27.43 -8.54 -11.97
CA LEU A 825 26.28 -8.70 -11.08
C LEU A 825 26.14 -7.52 -10.10
N SER A 826 27.24 -7.05 -9.51
CA SER A 826 27.22 -5.89 -8.61
C SER A 826 26.75 -4.62 -9.32
N MET A 827 27.20 -4.40 -10.57
CA MET A 827 26.74 -3.28 -11.40
C MET A 827 25.24 -3.38 -11.71
N ALA A 828 24.74 -4.56 -12.08
CA ALA A 828 23.31 -4.76 -12.34
C ALA A 828 22.45 -4.54 -11.09
N MET A 829 22.91 -4.96 -9.91
CA MET A 829 22.25 -4.67 -8.64
C MET A 829 22.19 -3.15 -8.38
N HIS A 830 23.30 -2.45 -8.55
CA HIS A 830 23.36 -1.00 -8.36
C HIS A 830 22.42 -0.23 -9.32
N ILE A 831 22.32 -0.66 -10.58
CA ILE A 831 21.37 -0.10 -11.55
C ILE A 831 19.93 -0.34 -11.08
N ILE A 832 19.61 -1.56 -10.63
CA ILE A 832 18.27 -1.94 -10.15
C ILE A 832 17.89 -1.16 -8.88
N ASP A 833 18.78 -1.04 -7.91
CA ASP A 833 18.56 -0.25 -6.69
C ASP A 833 18.32 1.22 -7.03
N THR A 834 19.12 1.79 -7.93
CA THR A 834 18.97 3.18 -8.39
C THR A 834 17.64 3.40 -9.12
N LEU A 835 17.22 2.48 -9.99
CA LEU A 835 15.90 2.49 -10.64
C LEU A 835 14.76 2.31 -9.62
N SER A 836 14.96 1.53 -8.56
CA SER A 836 13.96 1.32 -7.51
C SER A 836 13.68 2.59 -6.70
N SER A 837 14.69 3.45 -6.54
CA SER A 837 14.58 4.76 -5.88
C SER A 837 13.74 5.78 -6.67
N ILE A 838 13.47 5.51 -7.96
CA ILE A 838 12.58 6.33 -8.78
C ILE A 838 11.13 5.84 -8.56
N PRO A 839 10.19 6.71 -8.16
CA PRO A 839 8.81 6.32 -7.91
C PRO A 839 8.09 5.91 -9.21
N ASN A 840 7.13 5.01 -9.11
CA ASN A 840 6.38 4.49 -10.26
C ASN A 840 5.63 5.59 -11.04
N SER A 841 5.19 6.63 -10.34
CA SER A 841 4.56 7.83 -10.91
C SER A 841 5.54 8.78 -11.63
N SER A 842 6.83 8.46 -11.68
CA SER A 842 7.80 9.25 -12.45
C SER A 842 7.51 9.17 -13.95
N SER A 843 7.52 10.31 -14.62
CA SER A 843 7.52 10.41 -16.08
C SER A 843 8.76 9.76 -16.73
N THR A 844 9.80 9.42 -15.97
CA THR A 844 10.95 8.66 -16.46
C THR A 844 10.71 7.14 -16.54
N THR A 845 9.68 6.60 -15.87
CA THR A 845 9.38 5.15 -15.81
C THR A 845 9.28 4.45 -17.18
N PRO A 846 8.65 5.01 -18.23
CA PRO A 846 8.57 4.35 -19.54
C PRO A 846 9.94 4.08 -20.18
N PHE A 847 10.91 4.98 -19.94
CA PHE A 847 12.26 4.91 -20.49
C PHE A 847 13.17 3.91 -19.75
N GLN A 848 12.74 3.37 -18.60
CA GLN A 848 13.49 2.36 -17.84
C GLN A 848 13.56 1.00 -18.55
N THR A 849 12.66 0.75 -19.50
CA THR A 849 12.46 -0.53 -20.17
C THR A 849 13.74 -1.17 -20.72
N VAL A 850 14.60 -0.40 -21.41
CA VAL A 850 15.86 -0.92 -21.97
C VAL A 850 16.86 -1.27 -20.87
N LEU A 851 16.97 -0.42 -19.84
CA LEU A 851 17.86 -0.64 -18.70
C LEU A 851 17.50 -1.95 -17.98
N LEU A 852 16.21 -2.17 -17.73
CA LEU A 852 15.68 -3.39 -17.09
C LEU A 852 15.97 -4.66 -17.92
N LEU A 853 15.85 -4.59 -19.25
CA LEU A 853 16.23 -5.69 -20.16
C LEU A 853 17.74 -5.98 -20.09
N SER A 854 18.56 -4.94 -20.20
CA SER A 854 20.02 -5.06 -20.20
C SER A 854 20.57 -5.59 -18.87
N THR A 855 20.01 -5.18 -17.73
CA THR A 855 20.38 -5.75 -16.42
C THR A 855 19.89 -7.18 -16.22
N SER A 856 18.77 -7.57 -16.84
CA SER A 856 18.19 -8.91 -16.67
C SER A 856 19.15 -10.03 -17.05
N SER A 857 20.08 -9.79 -17.99
CA SER A 857 21.10 -10.75 -18.37
C SER A 857 22.15 -11.05 -17.28
N GLU A 858 22.31 -10.23 -16.23
CA GLU A 858 23.21 -10.55 -15.09
C GLU A 858 22.52 -11.35 -13.98
N LEU A 859 21.19 -11.41 -13.97
CA LEU A 859 20.39 -11.93 -12.86
C LEU A 859 20.27 -13.46 -12.89
N GLY A 860 21.38 -14.20 -13.03
CA GLY A 860 21.40 -15.68 -13.10
C GLY A 860 21.54 -16.38 -11.74
N LEU A 861 20.64 -17.32 -11.45
CA LEU A 861 20.73 -18.15 -10.24
C LEU A 861 21.81 -19.22 -10.39
N ARG A 862 22.52 -19.54 -9.31
CA ARG A 862 23.47 -20.66 -9.29
C ARG A 862 22.89 -21.85 -8.52
N SER A 863 23.21 -23.06 -8.99
CA SER A 863 22.88 -24.34 -8.33
C SER A 863 24.17 -25.14 -8.08
N GLY A 864 24.25 -25.83 -6.95
CA GLY A 864 25.40 -26.67 -6.59
C GLY A 864 25.71 -27.79 -7.61
N SER A 865 26.99 -28.18 -7.65
CA SER A 865 27.56 -29.16 -8.59
C SER A 865 26.94 -30.58 -8.49
N PRO A 866 27.06 -31.43 -9.53
CA PRO A 866 25.97 -32.35 -9.89
C PRO A 866 26.10 -33.81 -9.43
N SER A 867 24.94 -34.45 -9.21
CA SER A 867 24.79 -35.91 -9.34
C SER A 867 23.34 -36.33 -9.68
N VAL A 868 23.13 -36.77 -10.94
CA VAL A 868 22.43 -38.04 -11.34
C VAL A 868 21.06 -38.33 -10.67
N ILE A 869 19.89 -38.48 -11.33
CA ILE A 869 19.44 -38.65 -12.73
C ILE A 869 17.95 -38.25 -12.83
N GLY A 870 17.49 -37.80 -14.01
CA GLY A 870 16.17 -38.18 -14.55
C GLY A 870 15.33 -37.04 -15.14
N GLY A 871 15.19 -36.98 -16.46
CA GLY A 871 14.55 -35.86 -17.17
C GLY A 871 13.02 -35.90 -17.29
N SER A 872 12.45 -34.79 -17.80
CA SER A 872 11.05 -34.63 -18.24
C SER A 872 10.96 -33.48 -19.26
N PRO A 873 9.90 -33.42 -20.10
CA PRO A 873 9.92 -32.72 -21.39
C PRO A 873 9.63 -31.20 -21.32
N PRO A 874 9.95 -30.42 -22.37
CA PRO A 874 9.75 -28.97 -22.40
C PRO A 874 8.28 -28.58 -22.61
N GLY A 875 7.74 -27.75 -21.72
CA GLY A 875 6.36 -27.21 -21.86
C GLY A 875 5.72 -26.63 -20.59
N THR A 876 6.47 -26.37 -19.51
CA THR A 876 5.94 -25.93 -18.21
C THR A 876 6.10 -24.43 -17.96
N SER A 877 5.28 -23.90 -17.06
CA SER A 877 5.16 -22.46 -16.81
C SER A 877 6.25 -21.95 -15.85
N LEU A 878 6.47 -20.62 -15.83
CA LEU A 878 7.41 -19.96 -14.91
C LEU A 878 7.19 -20.30 -13.42
N LEU A 879 5.97 -20.69 -13.05
CA LEU A 879 5.59 -21.09 -11.69
C LEU A 879 6.03 -22.52 -11.30
N ASP A 880 6.24 -23.41 -12.27
CA ASP A 880 6.74 -24.77 -12.01
C ASP A 880 8.25 -24.76 -11.70
N ASN A 881 8.97 -23.75 -12.21
CA ASN A 881 10.38 -23.52 -11.89
C ASN A 881 10.55 -23.02 -10.43
N LEU A 882 9.61 -22.23 -9.89
CA LEU A 882 9.56 -21.87 -8.47
C LEU A 882 9.39 -23.10 -7.56
N ALA A 883 8.53 -24.05 -7.95
CA ALA A 883 8.34 -25.31 -7.22
C ALA A 883 9.59 -26.22 -7.29
N THR A 884 10.34 -26.17 -8.39
CA THR A 884 11.57 -26.95 -8.57
C THR A 884 12.74 -26.35 -7.79
N ALA A 885 12.86 -25.01 -7.75
CA ALA A 885 13.86 -24.30 -6.94
C ALA A 885 13.66 -24.49 -5.42
N CYS A 886 12.47 -24.88 -4.98
CA CYS A 886 12.19 -25.20 -3.57
C CYS A 886 12.68 -26.59 -3.12
N LYS A 887 13.37 -27.36 -3.97
CA LYS A 887 14.11 -28.58 -3.58
C LYS A 887 15.59 -28.25 -3.37
N LEU A 888 15.90 -27.55 -2.27
CA LEU A 888 17.27 -27.26 -1.86
C LEU A 888 18.08 -28.56 -1.66
N PRO A 889 19.23 -28.72 -2.34
CA PRO A 889 20.22 -29.72 -1.97
C PRO A 889 20.85 -29.37 -0.60
N LEU A 890 21.22 -30.39 0.16
CA LEU A 890 21.78 -30.30 1.52
C LEU A 890 23.21 -29.70 1.61
N SER A 891 23.63 -28.86 0.66
CA SER A 891 25.03 -28.42 0.52
C SER A 891 25.25 -27.03 -0.11
N MET A 892 24.24 -26.14 -0.08
CA MET A 892 24.39 -24.79 -0.66
C MET A 892 24.97 -23.81 0.37
N ASP A 893 25.93 -23.00 -0.05
CA ASP A 893 26.66 -22.04 0.81
C ASP A 893 25.77 -20.85 1.22
N LEU A 894 26.03 -20.25 2.39
CA LEU A 894 25.27 -19.10 2.90
C LEU A 894 25.42 -17.87 1.98
N ASP A 895 26.64 -17.63 1.48
CA ASP A 895 26.94 -16.56 0.53
C ASP A 895 26.22 -16.77 -0.83
N GLU A 896 26.06 -18.04 -1.24
CA GLU A 896 25.35 -18.40 -2.48
C GLU A 896 23.83 -18.26 -2.31
N LEU A 897 23.30 -18.63 -1.14
CA LEU A 897 21.91 -18.40 -0.78
C LEU A 897 21.58 -16.90 -0.74
N GLU A 898 22.40 -16.10 -0.07
CA GLU A 898 22.18 -14.64 -0.01
C GLU A 898 22.24 -14.00 -1.41
N ARG A 899 23.24 -14.38 -2.23
CA ARG A 899 23.34 -13.96 -3.63
C ARG A 899 22.07 -14.30 -4.41
N ASN A 900 21.60 -15.54 -4.35
CA ASN A 900 20.42 -16.00 -5.09
C ASN A 900 19.13 -15.28 -4.61
N LEU A 901 19.04 -14.92 -3.33
CA LEU A 901 17.91 -14.16 -2.79
C LEU A 901 17.90 -12.68 -3.23
N ARG A 902 19.07 -12.02 -3.28
CA ARG A 902 19.20 -10.68 -3.87
C ARG A 902 18.79 -10.69 -5.35
N ILE A 903 19.21 -11.72 -6.10
CA ILE A 903 18.79 -11.95 -7.50
C ILE A 903 17.27 -12.15 -7.61
N PHE A 904 16.65 -12.89 -6.68
CA PHE A 904 15.20 -13.07 -6.69
C PHE A 904 14.43 -11.75 -6.53
N GLY A 905 14.82 -10.91 -5.56
CA GLY A 905 14.21 -9.58 -5.37
C GLY A 905 14.41 -8.66 -6.57
N ALA A 906 15.60 -8.69 -7.18
CA ALA A 906 15.90 -7.95 -8.41
C ALA A 906 15.04 -8.41 -9.60
N ARG A 907 14.80 -9.72 -9.76
CA ARG A 907 13.89 -10.26 -10.79
C ARG A 907 12.43 -9.85 -10.54
N GLU A 908 11.95 -9.91 -9.30
CA GLU A 908 10.61 -9.45 -8.93
C GLU A 908 10.42 -7.96 -9.26
N PHE A 909 11.41 -7.12 -8.92
CA PHE A 909 11.43 -5.70 -9.26
C PHE A 909 11.32 -5.47 -10.77
N VAL A 910 12.13 -6.16 -11.58
CA VAL A 910 12.10 -6.04 -13.05
C VAL A 910 10.71 -6.37 -13.61
N VAL A 911 10.11 -7.49 -13.21
CA VAL A 911 8.76 -7.88 -13.68
C VAL A 911 7.73 -6.84 -13.28
N LYS A 912 7.73 -6.42 -12.02
CA LYS A 912 6.79 -5.42 -11.50
C LYS A 912 6.93 -4.09 -12.23
N ARG A 913 8.16 -3.59 -12.40
CA ARG A 913 8.43 -2.29 -13.03
C ARG A 913 8.09 -2.29 -14.53
N LEU A 914 8.29 -3.41 -15.23
CA LEU A 914 7.82 -3.59 -16.61
C LEU A 914 6.28 -3.63 -16.71
N HIS A 915 5.58 -4.28 -15.76
CA HIS A 915 4.12 -4.22 -15.70
C HIS A 915 3.61 -2.78 -15.46
N GLU A 916 4.30 -2.01 -14.62
CA GLU A 916 3.89 -0.65 -14.26
C GLU A 916 4.16 0.36 -15.40
N SER A 917 5.22 0.17 -16.21
CA SER A 917 5.48 1.01 -17.39
C SER A 917 4.47 0.82 -18.54
N GLN A 918 3.67 -0.25 -18.52
CA GLN A 918 2.65 -0.54 -19.53
C GLN A 918 1.55 0.52 -19.60
N GLN A 919 1.20 1.18 -18.49
CA GLN A 919 0.14 2.21 -18.46
C GLN A 919 0.46 3.43 -19.35
N SER A 920 1.72 3.56 -19.80
CA SER A 920 2.19 4.66 -20.65
C SER A 920 2.65 4.22 -22.04
N ILE A 921 2.56 2.93 -22.40
CA ILE A 921 3.06 2.38 -23.67
C ILE A 921 1.99 1.51 -24.36
N PRO A 922 1.36 1.97 -25.46
CA PRO A 922 0.31 1.21 -26.14
C PRO A 922 0.78 -0.11 -26.81
N GLY A 923 -0.09 -1.13 -26.77
CA GLY A 923 -0.02 -2.35 -27.59
C GLY A 923 0.69 -3.57 -26.96
N ASP A 924 0.84 -4.64 -27.77
CA ASP A 924 1.34 -5.98 -27.38
C ASP A 924 2.84 -6.05 -27.03
N ARG A 925 3.42 -4.97 -26.51
CA ARG A 925 4.84 -4.87 -26.16
C ARG A 925 5.16 -5.61 -24.89
N LEU A 926 4.36 -5.41 -23.85
CA LEU A 926 4.65 -6.00 -22.54
C LEU A 926 4.76 -7.54 -22.59
N PRO A 927 3.83 -8.30 -23.22
CA PRO A 927 3.96 -9.75 -23.28
C PRO A 927 5.25 -10.21 -23.97
N LYS A 928 5.72 -9.48 -24.99
CA LYS A 928 6.98 -9.79 -25.70
C LYS A 928 8.19 -9.49 -24.81
N LEU A 929 8.20 -8.35 -24.14
CA LEU A 929 9.28 -7.94 -23.22
C LEU A 929 9.40 -8.87 -22.02
N LEU A 930 8.29 -9.23 -21.38
CA LEU A 930 8.27 -10.20 -20.29
C LEU A 930 8.72 -11.59 -20.77
N ASN A 931 8.31 -12.03 -21.97
CA ASN A 931 8.79 -13.29 -22.56
C ASN A 931 10.31 -13.27 -22.80
N ILE A 932 10.86 -12.17 -23.35
CA ILE A 932 12.32 -12.00 -23.51
C ILE A 932 13.02 -12.12 -22.15
N VAL A 933 12.59 -11.39 -21.12
CA VAL A 933 13.17 -11.43 -19.78
C VAL A 933 13.09 -12.84 -19.17
N GLN A 934 11.93 -13.50 -19.27
CA GLN A 934 11.72 -14.86 -18.77
C GLN A 934 12.58 -15.89 -19.53
N LYS A 935 12.74 -15.75 -20.85
CA LYS A 935 13.59 -16.60 -21.70
C LYS A 935 15.07 -16.39 -21.39
N VAL A 936 15.50 -15.14 -21.14
CA VAL A 936 16.87 -14.83 -20.65
C VAL A 936 17.14 -15.51 -19.31
N TRP A 937 16.23 -15.41 -18.34
CA TRP A 937 16.40 -16.05 -17.03
C TRP A 937 16.37 -17.58 -17.10
N ALA A 938 15.46 -18.15 -17.89
CA ALA A 938 15.40 -19.60 -18.10
C ALA A 938 16.67 -20.17 -18.74
N LEU A 939 17.34 -19.39 -19.59
CA LEU A 939 18.62 -19.75 -20.20
C LEU A 939 19.81 -19.53 -19.25
N LEU A 940 19.78 -18.51 -18.38
CA LEU A 940 20.80 -18.27 -17.36
C LEU A 940 20.78 -19.30 -16.22
N ASP A 941 19.60 -19.86 -15.92
CA ASP A 941 19.42 -20.86 -14.86
C ASP A 941 19.65 -22.31 -15.37
N ASP A 942 19.90 -22.50 -16.68
CA ASP A 942 20.18 -23.81 -17.29
C ASP A 942 21.66 -24.21 -17.12
N ASN A 943 21.94 -24.98 -16.06
CA ASN A 943 23.27 -25.52 -15.74
C ASN A 943 23.93 -26.38 -16.85
N GLN A 944 23.26 -26.65 -17.98
CA GLN A 944 23.86 -27.36 -19.12
C GLN A 944 24.68 -26.45 -20.06
N ARG A 945 24.55 -25.11 -19.95
CA ARG A 945 25.21 -24.16 -20.87
C ARG A 945 26.35 -23.41 -20.19
N GLN A 946 27.52 -23.39 -20.85
CA GLN A 946 28.71 -22.62 -20.40
C GLN A 946 28.85 -21.26 -21.13
N GLU A 947 27.85 -20.86 -21.92
CA GLU A 947 27.90 -19.62 -22.71
C GLU A 947 27.14 -18.48 -22.01
N THR A 948 27.72 -17.27 -22.07
CA THR A 948 27.12 -16.05 -21.49
C THR A 948 25.84 -15.67 -22.24
N ILE A 949 24.69 -15.73 -21.57
CA ILE A 949 23.39 -15.42 -22.19
C ILE A 949 23.14 -13.91 -22.24
N TYR A 950 23.07 -13.36 -23.44
CA TYR A 950 22.81 -11.94 -23.68
C TYR A 950 21.37 -11.70 -24.12
N TRP A 951 20.73 -10.64 -23.60
CA TRP A 951 19.32 -10.33 -23.87
C TRP A 951 19.06 -10.07 -25.35
N TYR A 952 20.00 -9.42 -26.03
CA TYR A 952 19.91 -9.14 -27.46
C TYR A 952 19.86 -10.42 -28.30
N ASP A 953 20.68 -11.43 -27.96
CA ASP A 953 20.66 -12.72 -28.66
C ASP A 953 19.33 -13.45 -28.49
N VAL A 954 18.66 -13.23 -27.36
CA VAL A 954 17.30 -13.75 -27.09
C VAL A 954 16.22 -12.98 -27.84
N VAL A 955 16.44 -11.69 -28.14
CA VAL A 955 15.58 -10.84 -29.00
C VAL A 955 15.75 -11.17 -30.49
N MET A 956 16.94 -11.56 -30.91
CA MET A 956 17.26 -11.95 -32.29
C MET A 956 16.83 -13.39 -32.64
N GLN A 957 16.23 -14.13 -31.70
CA GLN A 957 15.72 -15.51 -31.82
C GLN A 957 14.18 -15.58 -31.73
#